data_AF-A0A978U1C3-F1
#
_entry.id   AF-A0A978U1C3-F1
#
_cell.length_a   1.000
_cell.length_b   1.000
_cell.length_c   1.000
_cell.angle_alpha   90.00
_cell.angle_beta   90.00
_cell.angle_gamma   90.00
#
_symmetry.space_group_name_H-M   'P 1'
#
loop_
_entity.id
_entity.type
_entity.pdbx_description
1 polymer ?
#
loop_
_entity_poly.entity_id
_entity_poly.type
_entity_poly.pdbx_seq_one_letter_code
_entity_poly.pdbx_strand_id
1 'polypeptide(L)'
;MNQFARFGFWLLALPFLLMESSGAIAQSITPAADGTNTRIIINGSTYEIRGGQLSRDGANLFHSFQQFGLSAGEVAEFLANPQVQNILGRVTGGNASRIDGLLRLSGSNANLYLMNPAGVIFGPNARLDLPASFTTTTATGIGLTGGWFSATGENAYTSLVGTPTTFAFTAVQPGAILNAGTLTVQPGAGLTLLGGTVVNTGSVSAPGGTITLTAVPGQNLVRLSQTGFALSLEFEPLPPQGAAALPQPWTMAIAQLPQLLTGGDVQNATSVAVNPDGTIRLTGSGLSAPATPGTTLVGGTVDASSTRGTGGRVNIVGQQVGMLDATVRADGDSGGGQILVGGDYRGSGSIPNAETTVVSAGTVISADARSNGNGGRAIVWADGFTRFLGSISAQGGQQAGNGGFIEVSGRETLDFRGNATTQAPNGQVGTLLLDPENIEIVPGPSAPADSLLTDGSIFASEFPGQTLRISEGFLENLTQFNNVTLEATNNIRILDLPDNELVFLGFAPRQIRFIADADNDGVGNFSMNPFDTIDTRGSNLTIRGANLSLGTIVTSSPGDSGGNLTLTATQNIAVRGGIVATGVEGRGGAITITAGGTVRIGSLPEDGGSILAFGASGPGSIAIRHGGSSFTVGDVGASSWAASSLETGLPFNEGFDGGDFLSDRVLTSNFISPNGTIRILRNVPQRPPRPERPTIPATNEEFQDYEDRPQPPLDPLDLGDDFEPGEDLGDAGDFVNDTEISQATDAQFMEMEDSLSSEFEDYLGLAEEAIPSMEQATTQLNRIAQQTGINPALVYISFTPEQIATGSRVKRDTDTLELVLVSGQDSPIRVRVGNVTRKQVLDMARQLVAQITDRRRLGSTTYLGPARQLYQWLIAPLETELQNRKIGNIAFITESGLRSLPLAALHDGQQFLVERYSIGLMPSLSLTDALYSDIRDVDVLAMGADQFQDLTPLPAVPTELRAIANDLWQGESFLNQEFTVSTLIRKRQQQPFGIVHLATHGEFKPGVPANSFIQFWDSRVGLNDLRQLQLNNPPVQLLVLSACRTALGDEQAELGFAGLAVQAGVRTALASLWYVSDEGTLGFMTEFYRQLRTAPIKAEALRRTQMAMIQGEIRLQGGALRSARGTVIELPPQVDAGDRTLTHPYFWAAFTMIGSPW
;
A
#
# COMPACT_ATOMS: atom_id res chain seq x y z
N MET A 1 35.28 -10.77 -62.94
CA MET A 1 36.14 -11.94 -63.26
C MET A 1 35.62 -13.13 -62.47
N ASN A 2 35.63 -14.33 -63.07
CA ASN A 2 35.59 -15.71 -62.51
C ASN A 2 34.63 -16.00 -61.33
N GLN A 3 33.58 -16.85 -61.46
CA GLN A 3 33.57 -18.32 -61.65
C GLN A 3 34.30 -19.09 -60.53
N PHE A 4 33.80 -20.18 -59.93
CA PHE A 4 33.03 -21.36 -60.42
C PHE A 4 31.99 -21.87 -59.36
N ALA A 5 31.06 -22.83 -59.58
CA ALA A 5 30.32 -23.29 -60.77
C ALA A 5 29.33 -24.48 -60.48
N ARG A 6 28.16 -24.52 -61.18
CA ARG A 6 27.28 -25.70 -61.52
C ARG A 6 26.65 -26.51 -60.35
N PHE A 7 25.56 -27.29 -60.48
CA PHE A 7 24.59 -27.66 -61.55
C PHE A 7 23.15 -27.35 -61.04
N GLY A 8 22.04 -27.39 -61.79
CA GLY A 8 21.77 -27.77 -63.18
C GLY A 8 20.31 -27.48 -63.59
N PHE A 9 19.90 -27.85 -64.83
CA PHE A 9 18.55 -27.64 -65.38
C PHE A 9 17.48 -28.56 -64.76
N TRP A 10 16.19 -28.17 -64.83
CA TRP A 10 15.18 -28.78 -65.73
C TRP A 10 13.85 -28.01 -65.71
N LEU A 11 13.04 -28.13 -66.77
CA LEU A 11 11.65 -27.63 -66.79
C LEU A 11 10.74 -28.59 -66.03
N LEU A 12 9.72 -28.05 -65.35
CA LEU A 12 8.52 -28.79 -64.96
C LEU A 12 7.28 -27.91 -65.17
N ALA A 13 6.21 -28.52 -65.67
CA ALA A 13 4.94 -27.85 -65.97
C ALA A 13 3.99 -27.88 -64.76
N LEU A 14 2.97 -27.00 -64.76
CA LEU A 14 1.86 -27.11 -63.80
C LEU A 14 1.08 -28.41 -64.04
N PRO A 15 0.78 -29.18 -62.97
CA PRO A 15 -0.53 -29.74 -62.77
C PRO A 15 -1.42 -28.74 -62.02
N PHE A 16 -2.73 -28.72 -62.33
CA PHE A 16 -3.72 -28.17 -61.41
C PHE A 16 -3.69 -29.00 -60.12
N LEU A 17 -3.37 -28.40 -58.97
CA LEU A 17 -3.89 -28.89 -57.70
C LEU A 17 -5.24 -28.23 -57.46
N LEU A 18 -6.25 -29.05 -57.17
CA LEU A 18 -7.47 -28.55 -56.54
C LEU A 18 -7.07 -27.99 -55.18
N MET A 19 -7.33 -26.71 -54.94
CA MET A 19 -7.41 -26.21 -53.58
C MET A 19 -8.68 -26.79 -52.97
N GLU A 20 -8.55 -27.93 -52.28
CA GLU A 20 -9.57 -28.34 -51.32
C GLU A 20 -9.71 -27.21 -50.31
N SER A 21 -10.87 -26.55 -50.32
CA SER A 21 -11.20 -25.56 -49.31
C SER A 21 -11.38 -26.30 -47.99
N SER A 22 -10.36 -26.23 -47.12
CA SER A 22 -10.42 -26.72 -45.75
C SER A 22 -11.58 -26.05 -45.02
N GLY A 23 -12.74 -26.69 -45.03
CA GLY A 23 -13.94 -26.18 -44.37
C GLY A 23 -13.65 -26.02 -42.88
N ALA A 24 -14.10 -24.92 -42.30
CA ALA A 24 -13.88 -24.62 -40.89
C ALA A 24 -14.42 -25.77 -40.01
N ILE A 25 -13.51 -26.43 -39.28
CA ILE A 25 -13.89 -27.48 -38.33
C ILE A 25 -14.47 -26.78 -37.11
N ALA A 26 -15.77 -26.99 -36.86
CA ALA A 26 -16.42 -26.53 -35.64
C ALA A 26 -15.79 -27.22 -34.41
N GLN A 27 -15.52 -26.44 -33.35
CA GLN A 27 -15.05 -26.99 -32.07
C GLN A 27 -16.23 -27.63 -31.31
N SER A 28 -16.58 -28.87 -31.65
CA SER A 28 -17.66 -29.61 -31.00
C SER A 28 -17.32 -29.98 -29.54
N ILE A 29 -18.30 -29.86 -28.64
CA ILE A 29 -18.14 -30.30 -27.24
C ILE A 29 -17.83 -31.80 -27.19
N THR A 30 -16.63 -32.12 -26.70
CA THR A 30 -16.07 -33.47 -26.66
C THR A 30 -15.75 -33.83 -25.21
N PRO A 31 -16.36 -34.87 -24.60
CA PRO A 31 -16.10 -35.23 -23.21
C PRO A 31 -14.69 -35.79 -23.04
N ALA A 32 -14.08 -35.59 -21.88
CA ALA A 32 -12.78 -36.16 -21.56
C ALA A 32 -12.90 -37.66 -21.22
N ALA A 33 -11.86 -38.43 -21.56
CA ALA A 33 -11.75 -39.87 -21.29
C ALA A 33 -11.00 -40.14 -19.96
N ASP A 34 -11.37 -39.42 -18.89
CA ASP A 34 -10.59 -39.24 -17.65
C ASP A 34 -11.32 -39.70 -16.38
N GLY A 35 -12.33 -40.56 -16.52
CA GLY A 35 -13.12 -41.07 -15.39
C GLY A 35 -14.20 -40.11 -14.86
N THR A 36 -14.31 -38.87 -15.36
CA THR A 36 -15.42 -37.97 -14.96
C THR A 36 -16.79 -38.44 -15.46
N ASN A 37 -16.86 -39.43 -16.36
CA ASN A 37 -18.12 -39.97 -16.90
C ASN A 37 -19.08 -38.90 -17.47
N THR A 38 -18.53 -37.80 -18.00
CA THR A 38 -19.32 -36.78 -18.70
C THR A 38 -19.83 -37.34 -20.02
N ARG A 39 -21.12 -37.16 -20.30
CA ARG A 39 -21.81 -37.68 -21.49
C ARG A 39 -22.47 -36.54 -22.21
N ILE A 40 -22.30 -36.53 -23.53
CA ILE A 40 -22.93 -35.56 -24.43
C ILE A 40 -24.01 -36.30 -25.23
N ILE A 41 -25.24 -35.81 -25.21
CA ILE A 41 -26.32 -36.25 -26.12
C ILE A 41 -26.63 -35.09 -27.05
N ILE A 42 -26.51 -35.31 -28.36
CA ILE A 42 -26.72 -34.28 -29.38
C ILE A 42 -28.17 -34.36 -29.88
N ASN A 43 -28.98 -33.40 -29.49
CA ASN A 43 -30.39 -33.27 -29.84
C ASN A 43 -30.59 -32.01 -30.71
N GLY A 44 -30.44 -32.17 -32.03
CA GLY A 44 -30.43 -31.02 -32.96
C GLY A 44 -29.14 -30.21 -32.80
N SER A 45 -29.25 -28.91 -32.49
CA SER A 45 -28.11 -28.06 -32.13
C SER A 45 -27.84 -27.98 -30.62
N THR A 46 -28.56 -28.75 -29.80
CA THR A 46 -28.34 -28.84 -28.35
C THR A 46 -27.41 -30.00 -28.00
N TYR A 47 -26.29 -29.68 -27.35
CA TYR A 47 -25.41 -30.61 -26.64
C TYR A 47 -25.90 -30.72 -25.19
N GLU A 48 -26.69 -31.75 -24.89
CA GLU A 48 -27.09 -32.06 -23.51
C GLU A 48 -25.91 -32.68 -22.74
N ILE A 49 -25.45 -31.98 -21.72
CA ILE A 49 -24.36 -32.40 -20.83
C ILE A 49 -24.98 -33.14 -19.65
N ARG A 50 -24.69 -34.44 -19.54
CA ARG A 50 -25.24 -35.37 -18.54
C ARG A 50 -24.12 -36.21 -17.92
N GLY A 51 -24.43 -36.97 -16.86
CA GLY A 51 -23.44 -37.77 -16.15
C GLY A 51 -22.61 -36.90 -15.22
N GLY A 52 -21.29 -37.00 -15.29
CA GLY A 52 -20.39 -36.33 -14.35
C GLY A 52 -20.09 -37.15 -13.10
N GLN A 53 -19.37 -36.56 -12.15
CA GLN A 53 -19.10 -37.11 -10.82
C GLN A 53 -19.63 -36.16 -9.74
N LEU A 54 -20.11 -36.69 -8.62
CA LEU A 54 -20.59 -35.89 -7.48
C LEU A 54 -19.60 -35.90 -6.32
N SER A 55 -19.55 -34.80 -5.58
CA SER A 55 -18.98 -34.75 -4.23
C SER A 55 -19.75 -35.67 -3.25
N ARG A 56 -19.13 -36.06 -2.13
CA ARG A 56 -19.76 -36.96 -1.13
C ARG A 56 -21.07 -36.45 -0.51
N ASP A 57 -21.29 -35.13 -0.55
CA ASP A 57 -22.49 -34.45 -0.08
C ASP A 57 -23.52 -34.17 -1.20
N GLY A 58 -23.19 -34.47 -2.46
CA GLY A 58 -24.02 -34.21 -3.63
C GLY A 58 -24.13 -32.74 -4.04
N ALA A 59 -23.45 -31.81 -3.36
CA ALA A 59 -23.56 -30.38 -3.61
C ALA A 59 -22.80 -29.92 -4.87
N ASN A 60 -21.70 -30.58 -5.22
CA ASN A 60 -20.86 -30.24 -6.36
C ASN A 60 -20.92 -31.33 -7.43
N LEU A 61 -21.19 -30.93 -8.68
CA LEU A 61 -21.22 -31.79 -9.87
C LEU A 61 -20.06 -31.43 -10.80
N PHE A 62 -19.18 -32.39 -11.07
CA PHE A 62 -17.98 -32.20 -11.86
C PHE A 62 -18.12 -32.76 -13.28
N HIS A 63 -17.71 -31.97 -14.26
CA HIS A 63 -17.63 -32.31 -15.68
C HIS A 63 -16.24 -32.06 -16.25
N SER A 64 -15.87 -32.81 -17.28
CA SER A 64 -14.55 -32.73 -17.91
C SER A 64 -14.66 -32.94 -19.42
N PHE A 65 -13.98 -32.09 -20.18
CA PHE A 65 -14.08 -31.99 -21.63
C PHE A 65 -12.69 -31.98 -22.26
N GLN A 66 -12.46 -32.80 -23.29
CA GLN A 66 -11.28 -32.67 -24.12
C GLN A 66 -11.32 -31.37 -24.93
N GLN A 67 -12.50 -31.00 -25.42
CA GLN A 67 -12.76 -29.73 -26.10
C GLN A 67 -14.14 -29.21 -25.69
N PHE A 68 -14.26 -27.91 -25.47
CA PHE A 68 -15.53 -27.25 -25.16
C PHE A 68 -15.63 -25.98 -26.01
N GLY A 69 -16.54 -25.98 -26.97
CA GLY A 69 -16.84 -24.85 -27.85
C GLY A 69 -18.27 -24.91 -28.35
N LEU A 70 -18.77 -23.80 -28.88
CA LEU A 70 -20.09 -23.66 -29.48
C LEU A 70 -20.01 -22.71 -30.68
N SER A 71 -20.81 -23.01 -31.71
CA SER A 71 -21.05 -22.17 -32.88
C SER A 71 -22.36 -21.38 -32.73
N ALA A 72 -22.56 -20.37 -33.58
CA ALA A 72 -23.81 -19.61 -33.65
C ALA A 72 -25.05 -20.51 -33.79
N GLY A 73 -25.95 -20.46 -32.82
CA GLY A 73 -27.18 -21.27 -32.78
C GLY A 73 -27.05 -22.65 -32.12
N GLU A 74 -25.87 -23.02 -31.63
CA GLU A 74 -25.67 -24.20 -30.80
C GLU A 74 -25.91 -23.88 -29.30
N VAL A 75 -26.31 -24.90 -28.53
CA VAL A 75 -26.63 -24.80 -27.10
C VAL A 75 -25.85 -25.86 -26.33
N ALA A 76 -25.15 -25.47 -25.25
CA ALA A 76 -24.67 -26.39 -24.23
C ALA A 76 -25.66 -26.39 -23.06
N GLU A 77 -26.36 -27.50 -22.82
CA GLU A 77 -27.35 -27.60 -21.76
C GLU A 77 -26.87 -28.53 -20.63
N PHE A 78 -26.46 -27.95 -19.51
CA PHE A 78 -26.08 -28.67 -18.30
C PHE A 78 -27.33 -29.18 -17.57
N LEU A 79 -27.47 -30.50 -17.45
CA LEU A 79 -28.61 -31.14 -16.79
C LEU A 79 -28.21 -31.71 -15.42
N ALA A 80 -28.68 -31.07 -14.35
CA ALA A 80 -28.34 -31.41 -12.97
C ALA A 80 -29.59 -31.66 -12.10
N ASN A 81 -29.39 -32.33 -10.96
CA ASN A 81 -30.46 -32.61 -10.00
C ASN A 81 -30.69 -31.39 -9.07
N PRO A 82 -31.91 -31.17 -8.53
CA PRO A 82 -32.22 -30.02 -7.67
C PRO A 82 -31.38 -29.83 -6.40
N GLN A 83 -30.61 -30.84 -5.99
CA GLN A 83 -29.73 -30.81 -4.81
C GLN A 83 -28.33 -30.25 -5.12
N VAL A 84 -27.94 -30.15 -6.40
CA VAL A 84 -26.65 -29.60 -6.81
C VAL A 84 -26.65 -28.08 -6.61
N GLN A 85 -25.58 -27.57 -6.01
CA GLN A 85 -25.36 -26.15 -5.71
C GLN A 85 -24.30 -25.54 -6.63
N ASN A 86 -23.31 -26.32 -7.09
CA ASN A 86 -22.29 -25.89 -8.04
C ASN A 86 -22.05 -26.95 -9.11
N ILE A 87 -21.95 -26.53 -10.37
CA ILE A 87 -21.46 -27.33 -11.49
C ILE A 87 -20.08 -26.81 -11.87
N LEU A 88 -19.08 -27.68 -11.96
CA LEU A 88 -17.69 -27.32 -12.29
C LEU A 88 -17.24 -28.10 -13.53
N GLY A 89 -16.99 -27.39 -14.63
CA GLY A 89 -16.45 -27.95 -15.88
C GLY A 89 -14.98 -27.59 -16.08
N ARG A 90 -14.13 -28.58 -16.38
CA ARG A 90 -12.74 -28.37 -16.83
C ARG A 90 -12.54 -28.72 -18.31
N VAL A 91 -11.66 -27.99 -19.00
CA VAL A 91 -11.20 -28.32 -20.36
C VAL A 91 -9.74 -28.76 -20.32
N THR A 92 -9.46 -29.95 -20.87
CA THR A 92 -8.19 -30.67 -20.69
C THR A 92 -7.32 -30.76 -21.95
N GLY A 93 -7.84 -30.41 -23.12
CA GLY A 93 -7.21 -30.73 -24.42
C GLY A 93 -6.40 -29.61 -25.08
N GLY A 94 -5.82 -28.69 -24.31
CA GLY A 94 -4.82 -27.73 -24.80
C GLY A 94 -5.34 -26.53 -25.61
N ASN A 95 -6.56 -26.60 -26.17
CA ASN A 95 -7.14 -25.55 -27.00
C ASN A 95 -8.04 -24.58 -26.20
N ALA A 96 -7.98 -23.29 -26.55
CA ALA A 96 -8.90 -22.28 -26.05
C ALA A 96 -10.36 -22.58 -26.45
N SER A 97 -11.30 -22.25 -25.56
CA SER A 97 -12.74 -22.49 -25.77
C SER A 97 -13.40 -21.35 -26.55
N ARG A 98 -13.73 -21.57 -27.83
CA ARG A 98 -14.57 -20.65 -28.62
C ARG A 98 -16.05 -20.95 -28.37
N ILE A 99 -16.73 -20.06 -27.64
CA ILE A 99 -18.15 -20.18 -27.27
C ILE A 99 -18.91 -19.05 -27.98
N ASP A 100 -19.55 -19.35 -29.11
CA ASP A 100 -20.42 -18.42 -29.85
C ASP A 100 -21.89 -18.89 -29.83
N GLY A 101 -22.31 -19.54 -28.74
CA GLY A 101 -23.65 -20.10 -28.58
C GLY A 101 -24.21 -19.92 -27.17
N LEU A 102 -25.30 -20.62 -26.85
CA LEU A 102 -25.99 -20.50 -25.57
C LEU A 102 -25.43 -21.48 -24.53
N LEU A 103 -25.02 -20.99 -23.36
CA LEU A 103 -24.84 -21.82 -22.18
C LEU A 103 -26.14 -21.83 -21.36
N ARG A 104 -26.78 -23.00 -21.23
CA ARG A 104 -27.99 -23.22 -20.45
C ARG A 104 -27.73 -24.17 -19.28
N LEU A 105 -28.45 -23.99 -18.17
CA LEU A 105 -28.51 -24.93 -17.06
C LEU A 105 -29.96 -25.21 -16.68
N SER A 106 -30.32 -26.50 -16.65
CA SER A 106 -31.68 -26.99 -16.39
C SER A 106 -31.70 -28.03 -15.27
N GLY A 107 -32.75 -28.00 -14.44
CA GLY A 107 -33.03 -29.00 -13.40
C GLY A 107 -32.47 -28.71 -12.00
N SER A 108 -31.65 -27.66 -11.82
CA SER A 108 -31.15 -27.20 -10.51
C SER A 108 -31.06 -25.68 -10.45
N ASN A 109 -30.74 -25.13 -9.27
CA ASN A 109 -30.44 -23.70 -9.08
C ASN A 109 -28.93 -23.48 -8.85
N ALA A 110 -28.09 -24.29 -9.51
CA ALA A 110 -26.65 -24.32 -9.27
C ALA A 110 -25.90 -23.16 -9.94
N ASN A 111 -24.81 -22.71 -9.30
CA ASN A 111 -23.80 -21.88 -9.94
C ASN A 111 -23.02 -22.68 -10.98
N LEU A 112 -22.51 -22.05 -12.04
CA LEU A 112 -21.70 -22.69 -13.07
C LEU A 112 -20.27 -22.11 -13.11
N TYR A 113 -19.28 -22.98 -12.94
CA TYR A 113 -17.86 -22.67 -13.05
C TYR A 113 -17.28 -23.36 -14.30
N LEU A 114 -16.62 -22.61 -15.17
CA LEU A 114 -15.96 -23.13 -16.38
C LEU A 114 -14.47 -22.75 -16.38
N MET A 115 -13.60 -23.77 -16.44
CA MET A 115 -12.15 -23.63 -16.35
C MET A 115 -11.46 -24.12 -17.63
N ASN A 116 -10.74 -23.24 -18.32
CA ASN A 116 -9.87 -23.59 -19.44
C ASN A 116 -8.57 -22.75 -19.39
N PRO A 117 -7.43 -23.34 -18.96
CA PRO A 117 -6.15 -22.62 -18.88
C PRO A 117 -5.62 -22.10 -20.23
N ALA A 118 -6.05 -22.68 -21.35
CA ALA A 118 -5.66 -22.23 -22.69
C ALA A 118 -6.39 -20.95 -23.15
N GLY A 119 -7.40 -20.49 -22.40
CA GLY A 119 -8.19 -19.29 -22.71
C GLY A 119 -9.64 -19.58 -23.12
N VAL A 120 -10.46 -18.51 -23.13
CA VAL A 120 -11.88 -18.57 -23.49
C VAL A 120 -12.26 -17.36 -24.34
N ILE A 121 -13.00 -17.59 -25.43
CA ILE A 121 -13.53 -16.55 -26.31
C ILE A 121 -15.05 -16.68 -26.36
N PHE A 122 -15.77 -15.74 -25.74
CA PHE A 122 -17.20 -15.58 -25.93
C PHE A 122 -17.45 -14.72 -27.18
N GLY A 123 -17.98 -15.33 -28.24
CA GLY A 123 -18.27 -14.65 -29.50
C GLY A 123 -19.53 -13.77 -29.46
N PRO A 124 -19.82 -12.98 -30.52
CA PRO A 124 -20.97 -12.06 -30.56
C PRO A 124 -22.34 -12.70 -30.30
N ASN A 125 -22.49 -13.99 -30.60
CA ASN A 125 -23.72 -14.76 -30.39
C ASN A 125 -23.74 -15.47 -29.02
N ALA A 126 -22.67 -15.39 -28.22
CA ALA A 126 -22.59 -16.03 -26.91
C ALA A 126 -23.63 -15.46 -25.93
N ARG A 127 -24.40 -16.35 -25.29
CA ARG A 127 -25.45 -15.98 -24.31
C ARG A 127 -25.43 -16.93 -23.12
N LEU A 128 -26.00 -16.49 -22.00
CA LEU A 128 -26.21 -17.28 -20.79
C LEU A 128 -27.72 -17.40 -20.52
N ASP A 129 -28.17 -18.60 -20.12
CA ASP A 129 -29.51 -18.93 -19.62
C ASP A 129 -29.33 -19.82 -18.38
N LEU A 130 -28.83 -19.17 -17.32
CA LEU A 130 -28.40 -19.78 -16.07
C LEU A 130 -29.27 -19.26 -14.91
N PRO A 131 -29.57 -20.09 -13.89
CA PRO A 131 -30.45 -19.71 -12.78
C PRO A 131 -29.72 -19.00 -11.62
N ALA A 132 -28.39 -19.17 -11.51
CA ALA A 132 -27.56 -18.60 -10.46
C ALA A 132 -26.25 -18.03 -11.04
N SER A 133 -25.18 -17.97 -10.23
CA SER A 133 -23.94 -17.27 -10.58
C SER A 133 -23.11 -17.99 -11.63
N PHE A 134 -22.32 -17.23 -12.40
CA PHE A 134 -21.42 -17.74 -13.44
C PHE A 134 -19.98 -17.30 -13.20
N THR A 135 -19.05 -18.24 -13.26
CA THR A 135 -17.61 -17.98 -13.18
C THR A 135 -16.88 -18.63 -14.34
N THR A 136 -16.08 -17.88 -15.08
CA THR A 136 -15.14 -18.43 -16.07
C THR A 136 -13.71 -18.08 -15.68
N THR A 137 -12.80 -19.05 -15.79
CA THR A 137 -11.41 -18.88 -15.38
C THR A 137 -10.41 -19.57 -16.30
N THR A 138 -9.22 -18.98 -16.38
CA THR A 138 -8.02 -19.58 -17.00
C THR A 138 -7.02 -20.07 -15.95
N ALA A 139 -7.45 -20.11 -14.68
CA ALA A 139 -6.72 -20.80 -13.62
C ALA A 139 -6.53 -22.29 -13.97
N THR A 140 -5.45 -22.86 -13.45
CA THR A 140 -5.06 -24.27 -13.58
C THR A 140 -5.72 -25.18 -12.54
N GLY A 141 -6.37 -24.60 -11.53
CA GLY A 141 -7.26 -25.33 -10.63
C GLY A 141 -8.15 -24.39 -9.81
N ILE A 142 -9.28 -24.94 -9.36
CA ILE A 142 -10.25 -24.30 -8.47
C ILE A 142 -10.18 -25.00 -7.10
N GLY A 143 -9.98 -24.26 -6.02
CA GLY A 143 -9.88 -24.77 -4.65
C GLY A 143 -11.25 -24.87 -3.98
N LEU A 144 -11.51 -26.01 -3.36
CA LEU A 144 -12.71 -26.31 -2.57
C LEU A 144 -12.29 -26.93 -1.22
N THR A 145 -13.24 -27.05 -0.29
CA THR A 145 -12.99 -27.77 0.98
C THR A 145 -12.67 -29.24 0.69
N GLY A 146 -11.43 -29.65 0.94
CA GLY A 146 -10.96 -31.02 0.69
C GLY A 146 -10.18 -31.23 -0.61
N GLY A 147 -9.76 -30.16 -1.30
CA GLY A 147 -8.72 -30.22 -2.33
C GLY A 147 -8.93 -29.28 -3.52
N TRP A 148 -8.15 -29.51 -4.59
CA TRP A 148 -8.23 -28.77 -5.84
C TRP A 148 -8.97 -29.57 -6.91
N PHE A 149 -9.97 -28.95 -7.55
CA PHE A 149 -10.43 -29.34 -8.87
C PHE A 149 -9.41 -28.83 -9.90
N SER A 150 -8.49 -29.70 -10.33
CA SER A 150 -7.35 -29.38 -11.19
C SER A 150 -7.69 -29.53 -12.68
N ALA A 151 -7.14 -28.68 -13.54
CA ALA A 151 -7.34 -28.73 -14.99
C ALA A 151 -6.60 -29.91 -15.65
N THR A 152 -5.49 -30.33 -15.06
CA THR A 152 -4.67 -31.50 -15.43
C THR A 152 -4.80 -32.60 -14.37
N GLY A 153 -4.31 -33.80 -14.67
CA GLY A 153 -4.29 -34.93 -13.72
C GLY A 153 -5.66 -35.52 -13.36
N GLU A 154 -5.65 -36.42 -12.39
CA GLU A 154 -6.86 -36.99 -11.76
C GLU A 154 -7.41 -36.07 -10.67
N ASN A 155 -8.69 -36.21 -10.33
CA ASN A 155 -9.34 -35.44 -9.26
C ASN A 155 -10.06 -36.38 -8.28
N ALA A 156 -9.91 -36.11 -6.98
CA ALA A 156 -10.62 -36.83 -5.92
C ALA A 156 -12.06 -36.29 -5.75
N TYR A 157 -12.91 -36.39 -6.79
CA TYR A 157 -14.23 -35.73 -6.87
C TYR A 157 -15.07 -35.84 -5.59
N THR A 158 -15.04 -37.00 -4.91
CA THR A 158 -15.80 -37.24 -3.68
C THR A 158 -15.33 -36.44 -2.46
N SER A 159 -14.07 -35.99 -2.40
CA SER A 159 -13.55 -35.14 -1.31
C SER A 159 -13.76 -33.65 -1.54
N LEU A 160 -14.02 -33.22 -2.78
CA LEU A 160 -14.17 -31.80 -3.17
C LEU A 160 -15.55 -31.25 -2.78
N VAL A 161 -15.74 -30.95 -1.50
CA VAL A 161 -17.00 -30.46 -0.90
C VAL A 161 -16.99 -28.94 -0.68
N GLY A 162 -18.15 -28.38 -0.31
CA GLY A 162 -18.28 -26.94 -0.05
C GLY A 162 -18.22 -26.08 -1.31
N THR A 163 -18.08 -24.77 -1.13
CA THR A 163 -18.06 -23.79 -2.22
C THR A 163 -16.63 -23.52 -2.74
N PRO A 164 -16.47 -23.24 -4.04
CA PRO A 164 -15.23 -22.69 -4.58
C PRO A 164 -14.85 -21.35 -3.92
N THR A 165 -13.58 -21.21 -3.53
CA THR A 165 -13.05 -19.95 -2.94
C THR A 165 -11.75 -19.48 -3.57
N THR A 166 -10.95 -20.39 -4.14
CA THR A 166 -9.56 -20.10 -4.53
C THR A 166 -9.28 -20.54 -5.96
N PHE A 167 -8.41 -19.83 -6.67
CA PHE A 167 -8.05 -20.11 -8.06
C PHE A 167 -6.53 -20.06 -8.22
N ALA A 168 -5.91 -21.13 -8.71
CA ALA A 168 -4.45 -21.22 -8.84
C ALA A 168 -4.00 -21.03 -10.29
N PHE A 169 -3.19 -20.00 -10.55
CA PHE A 169 -2.64 -19.66 -11.86
C PHE A 169 -1.19 -20.16 -11.97
N THR A 170 -0.98 -21.49 -11.97
CA THR A 170 0.38 -22.10 -12.01
C THR A 170 1.16 -21.89 -13.31
N ALA A 171 0.51 -21.40 -14.37
CA ALA A 171 1.18 -21.03 -15.61
C ALA A 171 1.88 -19.66 -15.48
N VAL A 172 3.09 -19.55 -16.03
CA VAL A 172 3.85 -18.28 -16.14
C VAL A 172 3.13 -17.27 -17.04
N GLN A 173 2.43 -17.75 -18.07
CA GLN A 173 1.56 -16.97 -18.95
C GLN A 173 0.19 -17.67 -19.03
N PRO A 174 -0.77 -17.36 -18.12
CA PRO A 174 -2.10 -17.94 -18.16
C PRO A 174 -2.90 -17.47 -19.39
N GLY A 175 -3.91 -18.23 -19.79
CA GLY A 175 -4.74 -17.91 -20.96
C GLY A 175 -5.50 -16.58 -20.84
N ALA A 176 -5.93 -16.05 -21.98
CA ALA A 176 -6.77 -14.86 -22.02
C ALA A 176 -8.28 -15.21 -22.01
N ILE A 177 -9.09 -14.31 -21.45
CA ILE A 177 -10.55 -14.32 -21.61
C ILE A 177 -10.95 -13.12 -22.48
N LEU A 178 -11.66 -13.37 -23.58
CA LEU A 178 -12.26 -12.35 -24.44
C LEU A 178 -13.79 -12.48 -24.42
N ASN A 179 -14.52 -11.40 -24.14
CA ASN A 179 -15.97 -11.34 -24.30
C ASN A 179 -16.39 -10.31 -25.35
N ALA A 180 -16.98 -10.79 -26.44
CA ALA A 180 -17.71 -10.01 -27.45
C ALA A 180 -19.23 -10.26 -27.42
N GLY A 181 -19.71 -11.14 -26.54
CA GLY A 181 -21.11 -11.58 -26.49
C GLY A 181 -22.01 -10.75 -25.57
N THR A 182 -23.07 -11.37 -25.05
CA THR A 182 -23.97 -10.78 -24.04
C THR A 182 -24.16 -11.77 -22.91
N LEU A 183 -23.38 -11.60 -21.86
CA LEU A 183 -23.34 -12.49 -20.70
C LEU A 183 -24.20 -11.89 -19.58
N THR A 184 -25.34 -12.51 -19.29
CA THR A 184 -26.31 -12.02 -18.30
C THR A 184 -26.68 -13.13 -17.32
N VAL A 185 -26.61 -12.84 -16.02
CA VAL A 185 -27.09 -13.74 -14.95
C VAL A 185 -28.39 -13.20 -14.32
N GLN A 186 -29.05 -14.02 -13.49
CA GLN A 186 -30.26 -13.60 -12.78
C GLN A 186 -29.99 -12.43 -11.81
N PRO A 187 -31.02 -11.63 -11.47
CA PRO A 187 -30.87 -10.55 -10.50
C PRO A 187 -30.31 -11.04 -9.16
N GLY A 188 -29.32 -10.32 -8.61
CA GLY A 188 -28.62 -10.68 -7.37
C GLY A 188 -27.54 -11.76 -7.50
N ALA A 189 -27.39 -12.43 -8.66
CA ALA A 189 -26.34 -13.42 -8.88
C ALA A 189 -24.97 -12.79 -9.22
N GLY A 190 -23.88 -13.57 -9.12
CA GLY A 190 -22.54 -13.14 -9.50
C GLY A 190 -22.16 -13.47 -10.95
N LEU A 191 -21.32 -12.64 -11.58
CA LEU A 191 -20.70 -12.92 -12.88
C LEU A 191 -19.20 -12.56 -12.84
N THR A 192 -18.35 -13.57 -12.90
CA THR A 192 -16.91 -13.45 -12.64
C THR A 192 -16.06 -13.98 -13.81
N LEU A 193 -15.12 -13.19 -14.32
CA LEU A 193 -14.15 -13.57 -15.35
C LEU A 193 -12.72 -13.40 -14.82
N LEU A 194 -11.98 -14.51 -14.61
CA LEU A 194 -10.62 -14.54 -14.06
C LEU A 194 -9.60 -15.04 -15.11
N GLY A 195 -8.93 -14.11 -15.80
CA GLY A 195 -7.99 -14.41 -16.89
C GLY A 195 -6.53 -14.18 -16.50
N GLY A 196 -5.58 -14.69 -17.28
CA GLY A 196 -4.23 -14.10 -17.34
C GLY A 196 -4.29 -12.69 -17.91
N THR A 197 -5.07 -12.53 -18.99
CA THR A 197 -5.51 -11.25 -19.56
C THR A 197 -7.03 -11.28 -19.68
N VAL A 198 -7.74 -10.21 -19.38
CA VAL A 198 -9.22 -10.12 -19.55
C VAL A 198 -9.57 -8.96 -20.46
N VAL A 199 -10.34 -9.24 -21.52
CA VAL A 199 -10.82 -8.21 -22.45
C VAL A 199 -12.34 -8.31 -22.61
N ASN A 200 -13.07 -7.27 -22.19
CA ASN A 200 -14.48 -7.11 -22.49
C ASN A 200 -14.69 -6.10 -23.63
N THR A 201 -15.53 -6.46 -24.60
CA THR A 201 -15.99 -5.57 -25.69
C THR A 201 -17.50 -5.72 -25.96
N GLY A 202 -18.10 -6.85 -25.53
CA GLY A 202 -19.53 -7.07 -25.52
C GLY A 202 -20.20 -6.50 -24.27
N SER A 203 -21.29 -7.16 -23.85
CA SER A 203 -22.03 -6.79 -22.64
C SER A 203 -21.91 -7.86 -21.56
N VAL A 204 -21.75 -7.41 -20.31
CA VAL A 204 -21.77 -8.21 -19.08
C VAL A 204 -22.81 -7.62 -18.15
N SER A 205 -23.72 -8.41 -17.58
CA SER A 205 -24.74 -7.90 -16.67
C SER A 205 -25.13 -8.86 -15.55
N ALA A 206 -25.29 -8.29 -14.35
CA ALA A 206 -25.72 -8.99 -13.14
C ALA A 206 -26.61 -8.04 -12.31
N PRO A 207 -27.92 -7.92 -12.62
CA PRO A 207 -28.75 -6.83 -12.09
C PRO A 207 -28.88 -6.83 -10.56
N GLY A 208 -28.34 -5.82 -9.89
CA GLY A 208 -28.24 -5.79 -8.41
C GLY A 208 -27.34 -6.88 -7.80
N GLY A 209 -26.52 -7.55 -8.63
CA GLY A 209 -25.59 -8.60 -8.25
C GLY A 209 -24.14 -8.10 -8.16
N THR A 210 -23.17 -8.97 -8.41
CA THR A 210 -21.74 -8.60 -8.45
C THR A 210 -21.11 -9.02 -9.79
N ILE A 211 -20.42 -8.08 -10.45
CA ILE A 211 -19.56 -8.37 -11.60
C ILE A 211 -18.09 -8.22 -11.17
N THR A 212 -17.24 -9.18 -11.54
CA THR A 212 -15.80 -9.12 -11.29
C THR A 212 -15.04 -9.48 -12.57
N LEU A 213 -14.25 -8.52 -13.08
CA LEU A 213 -13.38 -8.68 -14.24
C LEU A 213 -11.92 -8.55 -13.77
N THR A 214 -11.19 -9.67 -13.71
CA THR A 214 -9.87 -9.71 -13.08
C THR A 214 -8.84 -10.39 -13.97
N ALA A 215 -7.79 -9.65 -14.32
CA ALA A 215 -6.57 -10.21 -14.90
C ALA A 215 -5.55 -10.47 -13.80
N VAL A 216 -4.90 -11.62 -13.88
CA VAL A 216 -4.03 -12.17 -12.84
C VAL A 216 -2.65 -12.41 -13.45
N PRO A 217 -1.57 -11.84 -12.90
CA PRO A 217 -0.22 -12.19 -13.31
C PRO A 217 0.03 -13.69 -13.10
N GLY A 218 0.87 -14.31 -13.95
CA GLY A 218 1.21 -15.72 -13.80
C GLY A 218 1.84 -16.04 -12.45
N GLN A 219 1.70 -17.30 -12.02
CA GLN A 219 2.26 -17.83 -10.76
C GLN A 219 1.65 -17.30 -9.45
N ASN A 220 0.36 -16.93 -9.45
CA ASN A 220 -0.38 -16.49 -8.26
C ASN A 220 -1.56 -17.40 -7.90
N LEU A 221 -1.99 -17.34 -6.63
CA LEU A 221 -3.33 -17.67 -6.17
C LEU A 221 -4.21 -16.42 -6.21
N VAL A 222 -5.51 -16.63 -6.46
CA VAL A 222 -6.57 -15.63 -6.21
C VAL A 222 -7.55 -16.21 -5.21
N ARG A 223 -7.82 -15.49 -4.11
CA ARG A 223 -8.88 -15.82 -3.16
C ARG A 223 -10.10 -14.93 -3.39
N LEU A 224 -11.29 -15.51 -3.29
CA LEU A 224 -12.57 -14.82 -3.16
C LEU A 224 -13.12 -15.09 -1.76
N SER A 225 -13.30 -14.05 -0.95
CA SER A 225 -13.88 -14.22 0.39
C SER A 225 -15.38 -14.56 0.33
N GLN A 226 -15.88 -15.22 1.37
CA GLN A 226 -17.22 -15.79 1.41
C GLN A 226 -18.27 -14.86 2.02
N THR A 227 -19.53 -15.08 1.65
CA THR A 227 -20.72 -14.42 2.21
C THR A 227 -20.72 -14.48 3.75
N GLY A 228 -20.58 -13.32 4.39
CA GLY A 228 -20.53 -13.19 5.86
C GLY A 228 -19.23 -12.57 6.38
N PHE A 229 -18.18 -12.52 5.57
CA PHE A 229 -16.93 -11.80 5.86
C PHE A 229 -16.80 -10.54 4.99
N ALA A 230 -15.82 -9.69 5.31
CA ALA A 230 -15.44 -8.59 4.43
C ALA A 230 -15.01 -9.15 3.06
N LEU A 231 -15.64 -8.69 1.98
CA LEU A 231 -15.33 -9.15 0.62
C LEU A 231 -13.89 -8.76 0.25
N SER A 232 -13.04 -9.77 0.06
CA SER A 232 -11.66 -9.62 -0.41
C SER A 232 -11.42 -10.38 -1.71
N LEU A 233 -10.52 -9.82 -2.52
CA LEU A 233 -9.97 -10.39 -3.75
C LEU A 233 -8.45 -10.38 -3.59
N GLU A 234 -7.91 -11.33 -2.83
CA GLU A 234 -6.48 -11.36 -2.53
C GLU A 234 -5.70 -12.02 -3.66
N PHE A 235 -4.61 -11.39 -4.09
CA PHE A 235 -3.56 -12.03 -4.88
C PHE A 235 -2.43 -12.45 -3.94
N GLU A 236 -2.10 -13.74 -3.94
CA GLU A 236 -0.94 -14.28 -3.23
C GLU A 236 0.02 -14.93 -4.23
N PRO A 237 1.35 -14.81 -4.06
CA PRO A 237 2.28 -15.70 -4.76
C PRO A 237 1.94 -17.18 -4.47
N LEU A 238 2.17 -18.07 -5.44
CA LEU A 238 2.00 -19.50 -5.18
C LEU A 238 2.93 -19.96 -4.04
N PRO A 239 2.45 -20.78 -3.09
CA PRO A 239 3.27 -21.29 -2.02
C PRO A 239 4.41 -22.20 -2.54
N PRO A 240 5.53 -22.34 -1.80
CA PRO A 240 6.64 -23.22 -2.15
C PRO A 240 6.21 -24.67 -2.42
N GLN A 241 7.01 -25.40 -3.22
CA GLN A 241 6.68 -26.77 -3.66
C GLN A 241 6.70 -27.78 -2.51
N GLY A 242 5.57 -27.89 -1.81
CA GLY A 242 5.36 -28.79 -0.67
C GLY A 242 4.24 -28.31 0.25
N ALA A 243 4.05 -26.99 0.36
CA ALA A 243 3.01 -26.37 1.17
C ALA A 243 1.64 -26.45 0.47
N ALA A 244 0.89 -27.49 0.82
CA ALA A 244 -0.34 -27.96 0.17
C ALA A 244 -0.15 -28.47 -1.27
N ALA A 245 -0.97 -29.46 -1.65
CA ALA A 245 -0.90 -30.09 -2.97
C ALA A 245 -1.53 -29.19 -4.05
N LEU A 246 -0.77 -28.20 -4.54
CA LEU A 246 -1.16 -27.35 -5.68
C LEU A 246 -1.55 -28.17 -6.92
N PRO A 247 -2.41 -27.63 -7.82
CA PRO A 247 -2.67 -28.22 -9.12
C PRO A 247 -1.38 -28.45 -9.91
N GLN A 248 -1.32 -29.56 -10.66
CA GLN A 248 -0.16 -29.85 -11.50
C GLN A 248 0.00 -28.77 -12.59
N PRO A 249 1.22 -28.24 -12.81
CA PRO A 249 1.43 -27.16 -13.76
C PRO A 249 0.87 -27.45 -15.17
N TRP A 250 0.34 -26.41 -15.82
CA TRP A 250 -0.12 -26.54 -17.20
C TRP A 250 1.06 -26.56 -18.16
N THR A 251 1.27 -27.71 -18.81
CA THR A 251 2.43 -28.00 -19.67
C THR A 251 2.16 -27.85 -21.17
N MET A 252 0.92 -27.57 -21.57
CA MET A 252 0.55 -27.34 -22.98
C MET A 252 0.71 -25.86 -23.34
N ALA A 253 1.05 -25.58 -24.60
CA ALA A 253 1.22 -24.20 -25.08
C ALA A 253 -0.09 -23.40 -24.96
N ILE A 254 0.01 -22.18 -24.40
CA ILE A 254 -1.10 -21.24 -24.28
C ILE A 254 -0.94 -20.17 -25.37
N ALA A 255 -1.92 -20.06 -26.26
CA ALA A 255 -1.95 -18.99 -27.26
C ALA A 255 -2.23 -17.65 -26.57
N GLN A 256 -1.33 -16.68 -26.75
CA GLN A 256 -1.54 -15.33 -26.23
C GLN A 256 -2.66 -14.62 -27.03
N LEU A 257 -3.24 -13.56 -26.45
CA LEU A 257 -4.44 -12.93 -27.00
C LEU A 257 -4.30 -12.43 -28.46
N PRO A 258 -3.16 -11.90 -28.94
CA PRO A 258 -2.99 -11.55 -30.34
C PRO A 258 -3.18 -12.74 -31.29
N GLN A 259 -2.63 -13.92 -30.95
CA GLN A 259 -2.80 -15.16 -31.71
C GLN A 259 -4.24 -15.69 -31.65
N LEU A 260 -4.92 -15.53 -30.51
CA LEU A 260 -6.35 -15.88 -30.38
C LEU A 260 -7.26 -14.99 -31.24
N LEU A 261 -6.89 -13.71 -31.43
CA LEU A 261 -7.59 -12.76 -32.29
C LEU A 261 -7.28 -12.98 -33.79
N THR A 262 -6.03 -13.25 -34.16
CA THR A 262 -5.62 -13.41 -35.57
C THR A 262 -5.75 -14.83 -36.13
N GLY A 263 -5.87 -15.84 -35.26
CA GLY A 263 -5.82 -17.26 -35.64
C GLY A 263 -7.11 -17.90 -36.15
N GLY A 264 -8.18 -17.13 -36.39
CA GLY A 264 -9.48 -17.66 -36.84
C GLY A 264 -10.52 -16.58 -37.17
N ASP A 265 -11.79 -16.98 -37.29
CA ASP A 265 -12.90 -16.10 -37.74
C ASP A 265 -13.34 -15.03 -36.71
N VAL A 266 -12.45 -14.54 -35.85
CA VAL A 266 -12.72 -13.42 -34.91
C VAL A 266 -12.68 -12.06 -35.64
N GLN A 267 -12.89 -12.06 -36.97
CA GLN A 267 -12.94 -10.90 -37.87
C GLN A 267 -14.03 -9.87 -37.49
N ASN A 268 -14.99 -10.26 -36.65
CA ASN A 268 -16.16 -9.47 -36.27
C ASN A 268 -16.13 -8.97 -34.80
N ALA A 269 -14.97 -8.99 -34.13
CA ALA A 269 -14.80 -8.22 -32.90
C ALA A 269 -14.72 -6.72 -33.25
N THR A 270 -15.89 -6.08 -33.42
CA THR A 270 -16.04 -4.72 -34.01
C THR A 270 -15.21 -3.62 -33.35
N SER A 271 -14.75 -3.86 -32.12
CA SER A 271 -14.00 -2.91 -31.28
C SER A 271 -12.51 -3.27 -31.11
N VAL A 272 -12.00 -4.37 -31.70
CA VAL A 272 -10.63 -4.88 -31.46
C VAL A 272 -9.93 -5.27 -32.76
N ALA A 273 -8.68 -4.84 -32.92
CA ALA A 273 -7.74 -5.29 -33.94
C ALA A 273 -6.38 -5.63 -33.31
N VAL A 274 -5.50 -6.27 -34.07
CA VAL A 274 -4.10 -6.53 -33.71
C VAL A 274 -3.20 -5.77 -34.67
N ASN A 275 -2.24 -5.01 -34.15
CA ASN A 275 -1.24 -4.29 -34.92
C ASN A 275 -0.13 -5.25 -35.41
N PRO A 276 0.65 -4.89 -36.46
CA PRO A 276 1.76 -5.71 -36.96
C PRO A 276 2.89 -5.98 -35.94
N ASP A 277 2.97 -5.19 -34.86
CA ASP A 277 3.90 -5.35 -33.74
C ASP A 277 3.40 -6.32 -32.64
N GLY A 278 2.15 -6.81 -32.73
CA GLY A 278 1.52 -7.69 -31.75
C GLY A 278 0.75 -6.98 -30.63
N THR A 279 0.73 -5.64 -30.59
CA THR A 279 -0.16 -4.89 -29.69
C THR A 279 -1.62 -5.00 -30.14
N ILE A 280 -2.55 -4.84 -29.19
CA ILE A 280 -3.99 -4.85 -29.44
C ILE A 280 -4.45 -3.40 -29.60
N ARG A 281 -4.96 -3.05 -30.79
CA ARG A 281 -5.50 -1.72 -31.07
C ARG A 281 -7.02 -1.77 -31.04
N LEU A 282 -7.64 -0.92 -30.22
CA LEU A 282 -9.09 -0.80 -30.23
C LEU A 282 -9.55 0.08 -31.41
N THR A 283 -10.53 -0.37 -32.16
CA THR A 283 -10.96 0.27 -33.42
C THR A 283 -11.88 1.48 -33.22
N GLY A 284 -12.44 1.67 -32.01
CA GLY A 284 -13.20 2.86 -31.64
C GLY A 284 -12.30 4.06 -31.33
N SER A 285 -11.43 3.90 -30.34
CA SER A 285 -10.50 4.95 -29.87
C SER A 285 -9.22 5.08 -30.70
N GLY A 286 -8.85 4.06 -31.48
CA GLY A 286 -7.58 3.99 -32.22
C GLY A 286 -6.34 3.69 -31.36
N LEU A 287 -6.50 3.62 -30.03
CA LEU A 287 -5.42 3.46 -29.07
C LEU A 287 -4.93 2.00 -28.99
N SER A 288 -3.64 1.83 -28.72
CA SER A 288 -2.98 0.51 -28.69
C SER A 288 -2.56 0.08 -27.27
N ALA A 289 -2.65 -1.21 -26.98
CA ALA A 289 -2.39 -1.81 -25.68
C ALA A 289 -1.48 -3.04 -25.78
N PRO A 290 -0.53 -3.24 -24.85
CA PRO A 290 0.18 -4.52 -24.71
C PRO A 290 -0.79 -5.63 -24.29
N ALA A 291 -0.54 -6.85 -24.77
CA ALA A 291 -1.36 -8.04 -24.48
C ALA A 291 -0.75 -8.91 -23.38
N THR A 292 -0.27 -8.27 -22.31
CA THR A 292 0.48 -8.89 -21.21
C THR A 292 -0.43 -9.57 -20.17
N PRO A 293 0.02 -10.65 -19.50
CA PRO A 293 -0.62 -11.13 -18.28
C PRO A 293 -0.71 -10.03 -17.22
N GLY A 294 -1.75 -10.07 -16.38
CA GLY A 294 -2.08 -8.99 -15.44
C GLY A 294 -2.87 -7.82 -16.06
N THR A 295 -3.15 -7.82 -17.36
CA THR A 295 -3.85 -6.72 -18.05
C THR A 295 -5.37 -6.95 -18.18
N THR A 296 -6.18 -6.01 -17.70
CA THR A 296 -7.64 -5.96 -17.91
C THR A 296 -8.01 -4.80 -18.81
N LEU A 297 -8.63 -5.08 -19.95
CA LEU A 297 -9.19 -4.09 -20.87
C LEU A 297 -10.72 -4.19 -20.88
N VAL A 298 -11.41 -3.07 -20.67
CA VAL A 298 -12.87 -2.98 -20.70
C VAL A 298 -13.28 -1.93 -21.71
N GLY A 299 -13.99 -2.35 -22.74
CA GLY A 299 -14.90 -1.54 -23.54
C GLY A 299 -16.29 -2.20 -23.53
N GLY A 300 -17.23 -1.65 -24.29
CA GLY A 300 -18.62 -2.16 -24.29
C GLY A 300 -19.32 -1.88 -22.96
N THR A 301 -20.13 -2.82 -22.47
CA THR A 301 -21.02 -2.59 -21.31
C THR A 301 -20.77 -3.55 -20.15
N VAL A 302 -20.73 -3.02 -18.93
CA VAL A 302 -20.66 -3.77 -17.67
C VAL A 302 -21.73 -3.22 -16.72
N ASP A 303 -22.86 -3.91 -16.57
CA ASP A 303 -24.07 -3.34 -15.93
C ASP A 303 -24.61 -4.22 -14.78
N ALA A 304 -24.32 -3.78 -13.55
CA ALA A 304 -24.83 -4.35 -12.31
C ALA A 304 -26.06 -3.58 -11.76
N SER A 305 -26.71 -2.73 -12.57
CA SER A 305 -27.79 -1.85 -12.09
C SER A 305 -29.01 -2.60 -11.57
N SER A 306 -29.72 -1.99 -10.62
CA SER A 306 -31.01 -2.44 -10.12
C SER A 306 -32.15 -1.53 -10.57
N THR A 307 -33.34 -2.10 -10.71
CA THR A 307 -34.59 -1.40 -11.06
C THR A 307 -35.63 -1.42 -9.93
N ARG A 308 -35.30 -2.02 -8.79
CA ARG A 308 -36.22 -2.25 -7.65
C ARG A 308 -35.54 -2.17 -6.27
N GLY A 309 -34.35 -1.58 -6.22
CA GLY A 309 -33.51 -1.50 -5.02
C GLY A 309 -32.20 -0.78 -5.30
N THR A 310 -31.22 -0.92 -4.40
CA THR A 310 -29.85 -0.42 -4.57
C THR A 310 -29.14 -1.11 -5.74
N GLY A 311 -28.23 -0.40 -6.43
CA GLY A 311 -27.37 -0.98 -7.46
C GLY A 311 -26.39 -2.03 -6.91
N GLY A 312 -25.87 -2.89 -7.80
CA GLY A 312 -24.94 -3.96 -7.46
C GLY A 312 -23.49 -3.51 -7.25
N ARG A 313 -22.55 -4.45 -7.34
CA ARG A 313 -21.09 -4.19 -7.28
C ARG A 313 -20.41 -4.52 -8.61
N VAL A 314 -19.45 -3.69 -9.02
CA VAL A 314 -18.54 -3.97 -10.15
C VAL A 314 -17.09 -3.81 -9.68
N ASN A 315 -16.28 -4.85 -9.87
CA ASN A 315 -14.83 -4.82 -9.65
C ASN A 315 -14.11 -5.00 -11.00
N ILE A 316 -13.19 -4.10 -11.35
CA ILE A 316 -12.34 -4.16 -12.55
C ILE A 316 -10.88 -4.08 -12.09
N VAL A 317 -10.15 -5.19 -12.24
CA VAL A 317 -8.91 -5.44 -11.49
C VAL A 317 -7.82 -6.03 -12.39
N GLY A 318 -6.58 -5.62 -12.18
CA GLY A 318 -5.38 -6.11 -12.85
C GLY A 318 -4.18 -5.25 -12.47
N GLN A 319 -2.98 -5.70 -12.80
CA GLN A 319 -1.77 -4.87 -12.70
C GLN A 319 -1.83 -3.68 -13.66
N GLN A 320 -2.49 -3.83 -14.81
CA GLN A 320 -2.81 -2.74 -15.74
C GLN A 320 -4.31 -2.77 -16.08
N VAL A 321 -4.99 -1.63 -15.98
CA VAL A 321 -6.43 -1.49 -16.24
C VAL A 321 -6.69 -0.41 -17.28
N GLY A 322 -7.32 -0.78 -18.41
CA GLY A 322 -7.68 0.15 -19.49
C GLY A 322 -9.19 0.17 -19.73
N MET A 323 -9.84 1.32 -19.55
CA MET A 323 -11.28 1.50 -19.80
C MET A 323 -11.50 2.40 -21.01
N LEU A 324 -11.97 1.80 -22.11
CA LEU A 324 -11.90 2.37 -23.46
C LEU A 324 -13.29 2.33 -24.12
N ASP A 325 -13.89 3.51 -24.27
CA ASP A 325 -15.29 3.70 -24.70
C ASP A 325 -16.28 2.80 -23.93
N ALA A 326 -16.01 2.61 -22.63
CA ALA A 326 -16.72 1.68 -21.77
C ALA A 326 -17.95 2.32 -21.11
N THR A 327 -18.98 1.51 -20.85
CA THR A 327 -20.15 1.89 -20.06
C THR A 327 -20.24 0.97 -18.85
N VAL A 328 -19.87 1.47 -17.67
CA VAL A 328 -19.91 0.71 -16.41
C VAL A 328 -20.98 1.29 -15.49
N ARG A 329 -21.93 0.46 -15.06
CA ARG A 329 -23.05 0.90 -14.22
C ARG A 329 -23.26 0.03 -13.00
N ALA A 330 -23.59 0.70 -11.91
CA ALA A 330 -24.09 0.18 -10.66
C ALA A 330 -25.22 1.08 -10.14
N ASP A 331 -26.08 1.60 -11.02
CA ASP A 331 -27.21 2.45 -10.62
C ASP A 331 -28.26 1.65 -9.83
N GLY A 332 -29.07 2.30 -9.01
CA GLY A 332 -30.25 1.70 -8.41
C GLY A 332 -31.46 2.62 -8.37
N ASP A 333 -32.63 2.06 -8.11
CA ASP A 333 -33.85 2.85 -7.92
C ASP A 333 -33.88 3.51 -6.53
N SER A 334 -33.43 2.77 -5.51
CA SER A 334 -33.42 3.20 -4.11
C SER A 334 -32.03 3.51 -3.54
N GLY A 335 -31.03 3.70 -4.40
CA GLY A 335 -29.64 3.97 -4.01
C GLY A 335 -28.63 3.50 -5.04
N GLY A 336 -27.50 4.21 -5.17
CA GLY A 336 -26.39 3.76 -6.00
C GLY A 336 -25.62 2.59 -5.38
N GLY A 337 -25.03 1.75 -6.23
CA GLY A 337 -24.18 0.62 -5.86
C GLY A 337 -22.70 0.99 -5.71
N GLN A 338 -21.81 0.04 -6.00
CA GLN A 338 -20.36 0.23 -5.87
C GLN A 338 -19.60 -0.15 -7.14
N ILE A 339 -18.66 0.70 -7.56
CA ILE A 339 -17.73 0.45 -8.66
C ILE A 339 -16.30 0.67 -8.16
N LEU A 340 -15.43 -0.32 -8.34
CA LEU A 340 -14.00 -0.28 -7.99
C LEU A 340 -13.17 -0.62 -9.23
N VAL A 341 -12.28 0.29 -9.64
CA VAL A 341 -11.43 0.18 -10.83
C VAL A 341 -9.97 0.38 -10.42
N GLY A 342 -9.15 -0.67 -10.57
CA GLY A 342 -7.72 -0.61 -10.28
C GLY A 342 -7.34 -0.46 -8.80
N GLY A 343 -8.30 -0.55 -7.88
CA GLY A 343 -8.06 -0.52 -6.42
C GLY A 343 -9.32 -0.21 -5.63
N ASP A 344 -9.17 -0.06 -4.31
CA ASP A 344 -10.17 0.50 -3.40
C ASP A 344 -9.68 1.87 -2.89
N TYR A 345 -10.43 2.46 -1.95
CA TYR A 345 -10.19 3.73 -1.29
C TYR A 345 -8.73 3.94 -0.89
N ARG A 346 -8.11 5.00 -1.40
CA ARG A 346 -6.70 5.35 -1.16
C ARG A 346 -5.70 4.21 -1.38
N GLY A 347 -6.04 3.21 -2.19
CA GLY A 347 -5.26 1.99 -2.38
C GLY A 347 -5.10 1.13 -1.12
N SER A 348 -5.93 1.35 -0.09
CA SER A 348 -5.78 0.75 1.25
C SER A 348 -6.91 -0.23 1.60
N GLY A 349 -7.38 -1.02 0.63
CA GLY A 349 -8.49 -1.96 0.79
C GLY A 349 -8.14 -3.41 0.44
N SER A 350 -9.18 -4.23 0.25
CA SER A 350 -9.09 -5.69 0.06
C SER A 350 -9.06 -6.14 -1.42
N ILE A 351 -8.83 -5.20 -2.34
CA ILE A 351 -8.65 -5.43 -3.78
C ILE A 351 -7.21 -5.04 -4.14
N PRO A 352 -6.51 -5.78 -5.02
CA PRO A 352 -5.14 -5.48 -5.39
C PRO A 352 -5.10 -4.22 -6.26
N ASN A 353 -4.18 -3.30 -5.94
CA ASN A 353 -4.01 -2.08 -6.70
C ASN A 353 -3.37 -2.36 -8.07
N ALA A 354 -3.77 -1.60 -9.08
CA ALA A 354 -3.11 -1.54 -10.36
C ALA A 354 -1.84 -0.68 -10.28
N GLU A 355 -0.84 -1.03 -11.07
CA GLU A 355 0.31 -0.14 -11.33
C GLU A 355 -0.11 1.01 -12.25
N THR A 356 -1.10 0.77 -13.12
CA THR A 356 -1.56 1.74 -14.12
C THR A 356 -3.05 1.59 -14.42
N THR A 357 -3.80 2.68 -14.30
CA THR A 357 -5.24 2.73 -14.63
C THR A 357 -5.54 3.89 -15.58
N VAL A 358 -6.09 3.59 -16.76
CA VAL A 358 -6.35 4.60 -17.81
C VAL A 358 -7.81 4.53 -18.28
N VAL A 359 -8.51 5.65 -18.15
CA VAL A 359 -9.92 5.82 -18.51
C VAL A 359 -10.07 6.84 -19.63
N SER A 360 -10.52 6.38 -20.79
CA SER A 360 -10.71 7.18 -22.01
C SER A 360 -11.88 8.17 -21.93
N ALA A 361 -11.89 9.19 -22.80
CA ALA A 361 -12.92 10.24 -22.82
C ALA A 361 -14.34 9.73 -23.15
N GLY A 362 -14.46 8.64 -23.92
CA GLY A 362 -15.75 8.00 -24.21
C GLY A 362 -16.29 7.12 -23.08
N THR A 363 -15.53 6.91 -22.00
CA THR A 363 -15.92 6.03 -20.90
C THR A 363 -16.89 6.71 -19.93
N VAL A 364 -17.99 6.02 -19.62
CA VAL A 364 -19.02 6.42 -18.64
C VAL A 364 -19.03 5.44 -17.47
N ILE A 365 -18.95 5.95 -16.25
CA ILE A 365 -19.05 5.21 -14.99
C ILE A 365 -20.20 5.81 -14.17
N SER A 366 -21.23 5.05 -13.83
CA SER A 366 -22.36 5.57 -13.02
C SER A 366 -22.77 4.65 -11.87
N ALA A 367 -22.92 5.24 -10.69
CA ALA A 367 -23.46 4.61 -9.48
C ALA A 367 -24.59 5.49 -8.93
N ASP A 368 -25.56 5.82 -9.78
CA ASP A 368 -26.60 6.81 -9.47
C ASP A 368 -27.82 6.19 -8.76
N ALA A 369 -28.44 6.95 -7.87
CA ALA A 369 -29.80 6.69 -7.39
C ALA A 369 -30.83 7.37 -8.30
N ARG A 370 -31.79 6.61 -8.82
CA ARG A 370 -32.76 7.10 -9.82
C ARG A 370 -33.99 7.76 -9.19
N SER A 371 -34.54 7.18 -8.12
CA SER A 371 -35.80 7.65 -7.51
C SER A 371 -35.61 8.19 -6.09
N ASN A 372 -35.40 7.33 -5.11
CA ASN A 372 -35.36 7.69 -3.67
C ASN A 372 -34.19 6.97 -2.97
N GLY A 373 -33.04 7.63 -2.85
CA GLY A 373 -31.88 7.05 -2.20
C GLY A 373 -30.60 7.84 -2.42
N ASN A 374 -29.55 7.47 -1.69
CA ASN A 374 -28.25 8.13 -1.82
C ASN A 374 -27.49 7.62 -3.05
N GLY A 375 -26.69 8.48 -3.66
CA GLY A 375 -25.69 8.07 -4.66
C GLY A 375 -24.70 7.06 -4.10
N GLY A 376 -24.13 6.23 -4.98
CA GLY A 376 -23.27 5.10 -4.63
C GLY A 376 -21.81 5.48 -4.38
N ARG A 377 -20.92 4.50 -4.58
CA ARG A 377 -19.46 4.67 -4.44
C ARG A 377 -18.76 4.29 -5.75
N ALA A 378 -17.98 5.18 -6.34
CA ALA A 378 -17.20 4.89 -7.56
C ALA A 378 -15.74 5.32 -7.38
N ILE A 379 -14.81 4.36 -7.49
CA ILE A 379 -13.38 4.58 -7.25
C ILE A 379 -12.56 4.16 -8.48
N VAL A 380 -11.61 5.01 -8.86
CA VAL A 380 -10.59 4.74 -9.88
C VAL A 380 -9.22 5.00 -9.25
N TRP A 381 -8.38 3.96 -9.17
CA TRP A 381 -7.10 3.97 -8.47
C TRP A 381 -5.97 3.34 -9.29
N ALA A 382 -4.73 3.76 -9.02
CA ALA A 382 -3.50 3.05 -9.32
C ALA A 382 -2.40 3.52 -8.34
N ASP A 383 -1.38 2.70 -8.09
CA ASP A 383 -0.22 3.12 -7.30
C ASP A 383 0.73 3.98 -8.15
N GLY A 384 1.15 3.52 -9.34
CA GLY A 384 1.99 4.31 -10.25
C GLY A 384 1.23 5.46 -10.92
N PHE A 385 0.36 5.15 -11.89
CA PHE A 385 -0.25 6.16 -12.76
C PHE A 385 -1.76 5.97 -12.99
N THR A 386 -2.55 6.99 -12.65
CA THR A 386 -3.96 7.10 -13.03
C THR A 386 -4.18 8.22 -14.06
N ARG A 387 -4.77 7.89 -15.21
CA ARG A 387 -5.31 8.87 -16.18
C ARG A 387 -6.81 8.75 -16.28
N PHE A 388 -7.53 9.87 -16.11
CA PHE A 388 -8.99 9.89 -16.18
C PHE A 388 -9.50 11.02 -17.06
N LEU A 389 -10.06 10.66 -18.22
CA LEU A 389 -10.63 11.57 -19.21
C LEU A 389 -12.16 11.43 -19.37
N GLY A 390 -12.76 10.36 -18.82
CA GLY A 390 -14.18 10.00 -19.02
C GLY A 390 -15.17 10.80 -18.17
N SER A 391 -16.36 10.24 -17.95
CA SER A 391 -17.36 10.80 -17.03
C SER A 391 -17.72 9.81 -15.93
N ILE A 392 -17.74 10.27 -14.67
CA ILE A 392 -18.06 9.48 -13.48
C ILE A 392 -19.19 10.13 -12.66
N SER A 393 -20.17 9.34 -12.20
CA SER A 393 -21.32 9.85 -11.44
C SER A 393 -21.70 8.97 -10.25
N ALA A 394 -22.16 9.63 -9.18
CA ALA A 394 -22.79 9.00 -8.02
C ALA A 394 -23.87 9.96 -7.48
N GLN A 395 -24.93 10.17 -8.26
CA GLN A 395 -25.98 11.16 -7.98
C GLN A 395 -27.05 10.65 -7.01
N GLY A 396 -27.59 11.55 -6.20
CA GLY A 396 -28.73 11.30 -5.31
C GLY A 396 -30.07 11.26 -6.04
N GLY A 397 -31.05 10.55 -5.44
CA GLY A 397 -32.36 10.30 -6.03
C GLY A 397 -33.12 11.58 -6.41
N GLN A 398 -33.82 11.53 -7.54
CA GLN A 398 -34.57 12.68 -8.05
C GLN A 398 -35.69 13.15 -7.11
N GLN A 399 -36.23 12.26 -6.28
CA GLN A 399 -37.28 12.57 -5.30
C GLN A 399 -36.72 12.83 -3.90
N ALA A 400 -35.71 12.06 -3.48
CA ALA A 400 -35.01 12.22 -2.20
C ALA A 400 -33.66 11.50 -2.20
N GLY A 401 -32.74 11.96 -1.35
CA GLY A 401 -31.46 11.31 -1.04
C GLY A 401 -30.23 12.17 -1.40
N ASN A 402 -29.11 11.89 -0.74
CA ASN A 402 -27.86 12.64 -0.87
C ASN A 402 -27.00 12.13 -2.05
N GLY A 403 -26.02 12.92 -2.47
CA GLY A 403 -24.99 12.48 -3.40
C GLY A 403 -24.07 11.43 -2.76
N GLY A 404 -23.44 10.63 -3.62
CA GLY A 404 -22.52 9.56 -3.23
C GLY A 404 -21.08 10.03 -3.09
N PHE A 405 -20.16 9.08 -3.26
CA PHE A 405 -18.73 9.30 -3.15
C PHE A 405 -18.01 8.86 -4.44
N ILE A 406 -17.22 9.77 -5.00
CA ILE A 406 -16.34 9.52 -6.14
C ILE A 406 -14.90 9.74 -5.68
N GLU A 407 -14.01 8.82 -6.04
CA GLU A 407 -12.56 8.99 -5.93
C GLU A 407 -11.90 8.69 -7.26
N VAL A 408 -10.99 9.57 -7.68
CA VAL A 408 -10.13 9.34 -8.84
C VAL A 408 -8.72 9.79 -8.48
N SER A 409 -7.89 8.83 -8.12
CA SER A 409 -6.60 9.07 -7.45
C SER A 409 -5.50 8.21 -8.07
N GLY A 410 -4.25 8.61 -7.86
CA GLY A 410 -3.06 7.85 -8.28
C GLY A 410 -1.93 8.18 -7.33
N ARG A 411 -1.41 7.19 -6.59
CA ARG A 411 -0.54 7.41 -5.42
C ARG A 411 0.68 8.25 -5.75
N GLU A 412 1.36 7.95 -6.86
CA GLU A 412 2.46 8.77 -7.36
C GLU A 412 1.97 9.83 -8.35
N THR A 413 1.18 9.47 -9.37
CA THR A 413 0.77 10.42 -10.43
C THR A 413 -0.69 10.27 -10.87
N LEU A 414 -1.36 11.42 -11.01
CA LEU A 414 -2.73 11.56 -11.47
C LEU A 414 -2.85 12.58 -12.62
N ASP A 415 -3.50 12.18 -13.71
CA ASP A 415 -3.85 13.02 -14.87
C ASP A 415 -5.38 13.06 -15.02
N PHE A 416 -6.02 13.94 -14.25
CA PHE A 416 -7.48 14.08 -14.16
C PHE A 416 -8.00 15.24 -15.03
N ARG A 417 -8.84 14.91 -16.02
CA ARG A 417 -9.49 15.88 -16.94
C ARG A 417 -10.95 15.54 -17.27
N GLY A 418 -11.43 14.40 -16.77
CA GLY A 418 -12.79 13.94 -16.96
C GLY A 418 -13.81 14.68 -16.09
N ASN A 419 -15.10 14.39 -16.32
CA ASN A 419 -16.21 15.02 -15.60
C ASN A 419 -16.66 14.17 -14.41
N ALA A 420 -16.97 14.81 -13.28
CA ALA A 420 -17.53 14.16 -12.10
C ALA A 420 -18.82 14.85 -11.63
N THR A 421 -19.85 14.09 -11.23
CA THR A 421 -21.07 14.65 -10.63
C THR A 421 -21.61 13.80 -9.47
N THR A 422 -21.83 14.46 -8.33
CA THR A 422 -22.43 13.90 -7.10
C THR A 422 -23.63 14.73 -6.66
N GLN A 423 -24.33 15.35 -7.62
CA GLN A 423 -25.52 16.16 -7.36
C GLN A 423 -26.65 15.37 -6.69
N ALA A 424 -27.45 16.08 -5.90
CA ALA A 424 -28.63 15.58 -5.22
C ALA A 424 -29.75 16.63 -5.31
N PRO A 425 -30.75 16.48 -6.20
CA PRO A 425 -31.77 17.51 -6.41
C PRO A 425 -32.60 17.84 -5.17
N ASN A 426 -32.74 16.87 -4.25
CA ASN A 426 -33.50 16.98 -3.01
C ASN A 426 -32.70 16.44 -1.80
N GLY A 427 -31.38 16.72 -1.76
CA GLY A 427 -30.48 16.26 -0.70
C GLY A 427 -29.16 17.03 -0.65
N GLN A 428 -28.23 16.57 0.19
CA GLN A 428 -26.88 17.12 0.25
C GLN A 428 -26.06 16.62 -0.96
N VAL A 429 -25.29 17.51 -1.59
CA VAL A 429 -24.32 17.13 -2.64
C VAL A 429 -23.26 16.19 -2.04
N GLY A 430 -22.85 15.17 -2.80
CA GLY A 430 -21.82 14.22 -2.40
C GLY A 430 -20.40 14.76 -2.61
N THR A 431 -19.41 13.87 -2.65
CA THR A 431 -17.98 14.26 -2.64
C THR A 431 -17.18 13.64 -3.77
N LEU A 432 -16.34 14.45 -4.42
CA LEU A 432 -15.20 14.04 -5.24
C LEU A 432 -13.91 14.14 -4.41
N LEU A 433 -13.13 13.07 -4.35
CA LEU A 433 -11.77 13.02 -3.84
C LEU A 433 -10.77 12.86 -5.01
N LEU A 434 -9.73 13.69 -5.02
CA LEU A 434 -8.51 13.49 -5.81
C LEU A 434 -7.34 13.46 -4.82
N ASP A 435 -6.59 12.36 -4.76
CA ASP A 435 -5.54 12.09 -3.74
C ASP A 435 -4.19 11.62 -4.35
N PRO A 436 -3.43 12.51 -5.06
CA PRO A 436 -2.07 12.21 -5.57
C PRO A 436 -0.94 12.66 -4.63
N GLU A 437 0.33 12.50 -5.06
CA GLU A 437 1.48 12.95 -4.26
C GLU A 437 1.54 14.48 -4.10
N ASN A 438 1.35 15.24 -5.19
CA ASN A 438 1.34 16.72 -5.20
C ASN A 438 0.27 17.27 -6.16
N ILE A 439 -0.22 18.48 -5.89
CA ILE A 439 -1.20 19.21 -6.73
C ILE A 439 -0.72 20.64 -7.02
N GLU A 440 -0.71 21.01 -8.31
CA GLU A 440 -0.63 22.38 -8.80
C GLU A 440 -1.95 22.82 -9.44
N ILE A 441 -2.55 23.89 -8.90
CA ILE A 441 -3.65 24.64 -9.50
C ILE A 441 -3.04 25.73 -10.36
N VAL A 442 -3.38 25.75 -11.65
CA VAL A 442 -2.71 26.59 -12.67
C VAL A 442 -3.71 27.47 -13.42
N PRO A 443 -3.31 28.67 -13.90
CA PRO A 443 -4.16 29.50 -14.75
C PRO A 443 -4.68 28.75 -15.98
N GLY A 444 -5.98 28.80 -16.26
CA GLY A 444 -6.51 28.17 -17.46
C GLY A 444 -8.04 28.10 -17.54
N PRO A 445 -8.65 28.39 -18.71
CA PRO A 445 -10.08 28.64 -18.81
C PRO A 445 -10.99 27.41 -18.81
N SER A 446 -10.48 26.17 -18.94
CA SER A 446 -11.31 24.94 -18.79
C SER A 446 -10.59 23.57 -18.92
N ALA A 447 -9.39 23.45 -19.49
CA ALA A 447 -8.76 22.13 -19.71
C ALA A 447 -7.23 22.15 -19.86
N PRO A 448 -6.50 21.14 -19.34
CA PRO A 448 -5.11 20.85 -19.73
C PRO A 448 -5.01 20.27 -21.14
N ALA A 449 -4.00 20.65 -21.92
CA ALA A 449 -3.88 20.36 -23.35
C ALA A 449 -3.80 18.84 -23.68
N ASP A 450 -4.67 18.40 -24.59
CA ASP A 450 -4.94 17.00 -24.98
C ASP A 450 -3.82 16.36 -25.85
N SER A 451 -2.59 16.33 -25.32
CA SER A 451 -1.37 15.99 -26.09
C SER A 451 -0.39 15.07 -25.36
N LEU A 452 -0.84 14.38 -24.30
CA LEU A 452 -0.02 13.44 -23.52
C LEU A 452 -0.21 11.96 -23.92
N LEU A 453 -0.37 11.73 -25.23
CA LEU A 453 -0.35 10.42 -25.88
C LEU A 453 0.47 10.57 -27.16
N THR A 454 1.77 10.83 -26.99
CA THR A 454 2.67 11.19 -28.10
C THR A 454 2.95 10.01 -29.05
N ASP A 455 2.70 8.78 -28.59
CA ASP A 455 2.93 7.52 -29.31
C ASP A 455 1.63 6.77 -29.71
N GLY A 456 0.49 7.06 -29.07
CA GLY A 456 -0.78 6.36 -29.26
C GLY A 456 -0.98 5.09 -28.41
N SER A 457 -0.16 4.87 -27.37
CA SER A 457 -0.25 3.72 -26.46
C SER A 457 -0.95 4.05 -25.15
N ILE A 458 -1.82 3.15 -24.66
CA ILE A 458 -2.57 3.40 -23.42
C ILE A 458 -1.75 3.24 -22.14
N PHE A 459 -0.64 2.51 -22.18
CA PHE A 459 0.24 2.26 -21.02
C PHE A 459 1.69 2.70 -21.33
N ALA A 460 1.84 3.81 -22.06
CA ALA A 460 3.13 4.44 -22.28
C ALA A 460 3.72 4.94 -20.94
N SER A 461 4.99 4.67 -20.68
CA SER A 461 5.69 5.01 -19.43
C SER A 461 6.13 6.48 -19.35
N GLU A 462 5.34 7.41 -19.89
CA GLU A 462 5.79 8.77 -20.18
C GLU A 462 5.87 9.69 -18.94
N PHE A 463 5.18 9.39 -17.82
CA PHE A 463 4.94 10.37 -16.74
C PHE A 463 5.02 9.90 -15.25
N PRO A 464 5.88 8.95 -14.82
CA PRO A 464 6.03 8.67 -13.39
C PRO A 464 6.56 9.89 -12.62
N GLY A 465 6.03 10.14 -11.42
CA GLY A 465 6.45 11.23 -10.53
C GLY A 465 6.06 12.64 -10.98
N GLN A 466 5.00 12.82 -11.78
CA GLN A 466 4.50 14.16 -12.13
C GLN A 466 3.40 14.66 -11.18
N THR A 467 3.54 15.91 -10.74
CA THR A 467 2.53 16.67 -10.01
C THR A 467 1.23 16.81 -10.82
N LEU A 468 0.06 16.53 -10.21
CA LEU A 468 -1.24 16.79 -10.83
C LEU A 468 -1.33 18.28 -11.18
N ARG A 469 -1.65 18.59 -12.45
CA ARG A 469 -1.98 19.96 -12.86
C ARG A 469 -3.44 20.10 -13.22
N ILE A 470 -4.16 20.86 -12.40
CA ILE A 470 -5.57 21.17 -12.58
C ILE A 470 -5.71 22.65 -12.93
N SER A 471 -6.45 22.98 -13.99
CA SER A 471 -6.68 24.39 -14.33
C SER A 471 -7.75 24.98 -13.41
N GLU A 472 -7.47 26.16 -12.86
CA GLU A 472 -8.39 27.10 -12.20
C GLU A 472 -9.86 26.97 -12.65
N GLY A 473 -10.20 27.40 -13.87
CA GLY A 473 -11.58 27.40 -14.37
C GLY A 473 -12.20 26.01 -14.55
N PHE A 474 -11.42 24.94 -14.46
CA PHE A 474 -11.94 23.57 -14.40
C PHE A 474 -12.27 23.17 -12.95
N LEU A 475 -11.40 23.50 -11.99
CA LEU A 475 -11.63 23.27 -10.56
C LEU A 475 -12.88 24.03 -10.06
N GLU A 476 -13.08 25.28 -10.50
CA GLU A 476 -14.30 26.04 -10.23
C GLU A 476 -15.56 25.30 -10.72
N ASN A 477 -15.54 24.86 -11.98
CA ASN A 477 -16.64 24.13 -12.61
C ASN A 477 -16.91 22.76 -11.93
N LEU A 478 -15.88 22.03 -11.49
CA LEU A 478 -16.06 20.79 -10.73
C LEU A 478 -16.90 20.99 -9.46
N THR A 479 -16.71 22.11 -8.75
CA THR A 479 -17.52 22.37 -7.54
C THR A 479 -18.98 22.61 -7.84
N GLN A 480 -19.38 22.99 -9.07
CA GLN A 480 -20.80 23.18 -9.38
C GLN A 480 -21.63 21.92 -9.13
N PHE A 481 -21.01 20.74 -9.24
CA PHE A 481 -21.66 19.43 -9.20
C PHE A 481 -21.21 18.54 -8.02
N ASN A 482 -20.27 18.99 -7.19
CA ASN A 482 -19.62 18.18 -6.14
C ASN A 482 -19.19 19.03 -4.93
N ASN A 483 -19.13 18.44 -3.73
CA ASN A 483 -18.12 18.83 -2.75
C ASN A 483 -16.75 18.33 -3.25
N VAL A 484 -15.69 19.12 -3.12
CA VAL A 484 -14.36 18.76 -3.65
C VAL A 484 -13.36 18.64 -2.52
N THR A 485 -12.70 17.49 -2.45
CA THR A 485 -11.52 17.25 -1.62
C THR A 485 -10.33 17.07 -2.55
N LEU A 486 -9.41 18.03 -2.51
CA LEU A 486 -8.06 17.88 -3.03
C LEU A 486 -7.18 17.49 -1.85
N GLU A 487 -6.71 16.26 -1.84
CA GLU A 487 -5.80 15.73 -0.82
C GLU A 487 -4.45 15.47 -1.49
N ALA A 488 -3.36 15.71 -0.78
CA ALA A 488 -2.02 15.51 -1.30
C ALA A 488 -1.10 15.01 -0.19
N THR A 489 -0.38 13.94 -0.47
CA THR A 489 0.64 13.38 0.44
C THR A 489 1.66 14.47 0.80
N ASN A 490 2.14 15.19 -0.21
CA ASN A 490 3.01 16.34 -0.07
C ASN A 490 2.23 17.65 -0.30
N ASN A 491 2.50 18.39 -1.37
CA ASN A 491 2.13 19.82 -1.46
C ASN A 491 0.87 20.07 -2.28
N ILE A 492 0.13 21.13 -1.90
CA ILE A 492 -0.89 21.76 -2.73
C ILE A 492 -0.46 23.20 -3.01
N ARG A 493 -0.44 23.59 -4.28
CA ARG A 493 0.03 24.92 -4.70
C ARG A 493 -0.92 25.55 -5.72
N ILE A 494 -1.41 26.75 -5.44
CA ILE A 494 -1.99 27.65 -6.43
C ILE A 494 -0.85 28.49 -7.03
N LEU A 495 -0.78 28.55 -8.36
CA LEU A 495 0.10 29.46 -9.10
C LEU A 495 -0.59 30.81 -9.35
N ASP A 496 0.20 31.84 -9.64
CA ASP A 496 -0.21 33.22 -9.94
C ASP A 496 -1.43 33.31 -10.89
N LEU A 497 -2.61 33.70 -10.35
CA LEU A 497 -3.89 33.68 -11.08
C LEU A 497 -4.14 35.01 -11.83
N PRO A 498 -4.58 35.02 -13.11
CA PRO A 498 -4.54 36.23 -13.94
C PRO A 498 -5.52 37.34 -13.53
N ASP A 499 -6.63 36.97 -12.89
CA ASP A 499 -7.61 37.89 -12.28
C ASP A 499 -7.47 37.99 -10.75
N ASN A 500 -6.64 37.13 -10.14
CA ASN A 500 -6.39 37.01 -8.69
C ASN A 500 -7.60 36.43 -7.91
N GLU A 501 -8.56 35.73 -8.53
CA GLU A 501 -9.71 35.13 -7.83
C GLU A 501 -9.97 33.66 -8.21
N LEU A 502 -9.83 32.73 -7.25
CA LEU A 502 -10.34 31.35 -7.38
C LEU A 502 -11.78 31.31 -6.83
N VAL A 503 -12.80 31.29 -7.70
CA VAL A 503 -14.21 31.53 -7.35
C VAL A 503 -15.06 30.26 -7.48
N PHE A 504 -15.49 29.71 -6.35
CA PHE A 504 -16.33 28.51 -6.34
C PHE A 504 -17.82 28.84 -6.55
N LEU A 505 -18.30 28.54 -7.76
CA LEU A 505 -19.65 28.90 -8.21
C LEU A 505 -20.72 27.92 -7.65
N GLY A 506 -21.67 28.44 -6.87
CA GLY A 506 -22.76 27.65 -6.29
C GLY A 506 -23.90 28.47 -5.70
N PHE A 507 -25.05 27.83 -5.52
CA PHE A 507 -26.26 28.42 -4.92
C PHE A 507 -26.66 27.78 -3.57
N ALA A 508 -25.80 26.92 -3.01
CA ALA A 508 -25.98 26.26 -1.72
C ALA A 508 -24.60 26.03 -1.07
N PRO A 509 -24.49 26.05 0.27
CA PRO A 509 -23.21 25.91 0.96
C PRO A 509 -22.64 24.50 0.80
N ARG A 510 -21.56 24.37 0.02
CA ARG A 510 -20.83 23.11 -0.20
C ARG A 510 -19.74 22.90 0.85
N GLN A 511 -18.97 21.83 0.71
CA GLN A 511 -17.70 21.63 1.40
C GLN A 511 -16.54 21.58 0.39
N ILE A 512 -15.53 22.42 0.61
CA ILE A 512 -14.28 22.47 -0.15
C ILE A 512 -13.15 22.15 0.83
N ARG A 513 -12.28 21.20 0.47
CA ARG A 513 -11.19 20.71 1.32
C ARG A 513 -9.90 20.69 0.51
N PHE A 514 -8.90 21.42 0.98
CA PHE A 514 -7.51 21.30 0.55
C PHE A 514 -6.73 20.67 1.69
N ILE A 515 -6.12 19.52 1.46
CA ILE A 515 -5.42 18.74 2.49
C ILE A 515 -4.03 18.41 1.95
N ALA A 516 -3.11 19.38 2.05
CA ALA A 516 -1.70 19.06 1.98
C ALA A 516 -1.30 18.27 3.25
N ASP A 517 -0.19 17.54 3.17
CA ASP A 517 0.28 16.66 4.26
C ASP A 517 -0.78 15.61 4.66
N ALA A 518 -1.39 14.94 3.67
CA ALA A 518 -2.50 13.98 3.83
C ALA A 518 -2.28 12.95 4.96
N ASP A 519 -1.05 12.48 5.07
CA ASP A 519 -0.56 11.43 5.95
C ASP A 519 0.00 11.91 7.32
N ASN A 520 0.06 13.23 7.55
CA ASN A 520 0.10 13.92 8.87
C ASN A 520 1.38 13.81 9.73
N ASP A 521 2.43 14.60 9.48
CA ASP A 521 3.50 14.67 10.49
C ASP A 521 4.34 15.96 10.79
N GLY A 522 4.58 16.99 9.97
CA GLY A 522 4.22 17.26 8.58
C GLY A 522 5.30 18.04 7.78
N VAL A 523 5.31 17.87 6.45
CA VAL A 523 6.20 18.45 5.41
C VAL A 523 5.40 18.99 4.22
N GLY A 524 4.24 18.42 3.89
CA GLY A 524 3.42 18.86 2.77
C GLY A 524 2.80 20.24 3.01
N ASN A 525 3.07 21.24 2.16
CA ASN A 525 2.60 22.61 2.42
C ASN A 525 1.43 22.99 1.51
N PHE A 526 0.55 23.86 2.02
CA PHE A 526 -0.39 24.60 1.18
C PHE A 526 0.20 25.97 0.86
N SER A 527 0.20 26.35 -0.42
CA SER A 527 0.67 27.68 -0.87
C SER A 527 -0.18 28.24 -2.01
N MET A 528 -0.24 29.57 -2.13
CA MET A 528 -0.86 30.31 -3.23
C MET A 528 -0.06 31.59 -3.52
N ASN A 529 -0.31 32.31 -4.62
CA ASN A 529 0.22 33.67 -4.72
C ASN A 529 -0.45 34.50 -3.61
N PRO A 530 0.32 35.20 -2.75
CA PRO A 530 -0.25 35.96 -1.64
C PRO A 530 -1.01 37.23 -2.07
N PHE A 531 -1.20 37.48 -3.37
CA PHE A 531 -2.18 38.44 -3.92
C PHE A 531 -3.52 37.79 -4.32
N ASP A 532 -3.57 36.47 -4.54
CA ASP A 532 -4.79 35.75 -4.94
C ASP A 532 -5.84 35.75 -3.81
N THR A 533 -7.11 35.61 -4.17
CA THR A 533 -8.25 35.42 -3.28
C THR A 533 -8.89 34.07 -3.52
N ILE A 534 -9.13 33.27 -2.47
CA ILE A 534 -10.05 32.12 -2.54
C ILE A 534 -11.43 32.59 -2.10
N ASP A 535 -12.42 32.57 -3.00
CA ASP A 535 -13.81 32.95 -2.71
C ASP A 535 -14.74 31.73 -2.85
N THR A 536 -15.31 31.29 -1.72
CA THR A 536 -16.20 30.11 -1.69
C THR A 536 -17.69 30.43 -1.79
N ARG A 537 -18.07 31.72 -1.94
CA ARG A 537 -19.46 32.20 -2.10
C ARG A 537 -20.46 31.60 -1.09
N GLY A 538 -20.04 31.45 0.17
CA GLY A 538 -20.84 30.88 1.26
C GLY A 538 -20.56 29.41 1.58
N SER A 539 -19.73 28.71 0.80
CA SER A 539 -19.39 27.31 1.05
C SER A 539 -18.33 27.16 2.16
N ASN A 540 -18.35 26.04 2.86
CA ASN A 540 -17.39 25.74 3.92
C ASN A 540 -16.02 25.41 3.32
N LEU A 541 -14.95 25.99 3.88
CA LEU A 541 -13.57 25.79 3.44
C LEU A 541 -12.73 25.15 4.54
N THR A 542 -12.00 24.09 4.21
CA THR A 542 -10.97 23.49 5.07
C THR A 542 -9.63 23.55 4.34
N ILE A 543 -8.59 24.08 4.97
CA ILE A 543 -7.20 24.00 4.48
C ILE A 543 -6.33 23.36 5.56
N ARG A 544 -5.61 22.29 5.20
CA ARG A 544 -4.60 21.64 6.04
C ARG A 544 -3.25 21.55 5.31
N GLY A 545 -2.18 21.55 6.10
CA GLY A 545 -0.81 21.27 5.67
C GLY A 545 0.17 21.34 6.84
N ALA A 546 1.46 21.22 6.54
CA ALA A 546 2.54 21.50 7.45
C ALA A 546 2.64 23.00 7.74
N ASN A 547 2.87 23.80 6.68
CA ASN A 547 2.67 25.25 6.70
C ASN A 547 1.56 25.64 5.71
N LEU A 548 0.84 26.72 6.03
CA LEU A 548 -0.12 27.38 5.14
C LEU A 548 0.42 28.78 4.77
N SER A 549 0.55 29.05 3.48
CA SER A 549 0.91 30.38 2.93
C SER A 549 -0.21 30.85 2.02
N LEU A 550 -0.99 31.84 2.46
CA LEU A 550 -2.28 32.22 1.91
C LEU A 550 -2.33 33.70 1.50
N GLY A 551 -3.13 34.01 0.47
CA GLY A 551 -3.48 35.37 0.06
C GLY A 551 -4.66 35.92 0.89
N THR A 552 -5.79 36.21 0.24
CA THR A 552 -7.06 36.54 0.91
C THR A 552 -8.00 35.33 0.92
N ILE A 553 -8.79 35.15 1.99
CA ILE A 553 -9.80 34.09 2.08
C ILE A 553 -11.18 34.70 2.31
N VAL A 554 -12.13 34.38 1.42
CA VAL A 554 -13.54 34.80 1.50
C VAL A 554 -14.43 33.57 1.54
N THR A 555 -15.22 33.43 2.59
CA THR A 555 -16.31 32.45 2.71
C THR A 555 -17.69 33.12 2.84
N SER A 556 -17.77 34.42 2.55
CA SER A 556 -18.99 35.23 2.66
C SER A 556 -20.12 34.77 1.74
N SER A 557 -21.37 34.90 2.21
CA SER A 557 -22.58 34.67 1.42
C SER A 557 -23.38 35.97 1.24
N PRO A 558 -23.80 36.32 0.00
CA PRO A 558 -24.59 37.52 -0.26
C PRO A 558 -26.10 37.36 0.04
N GLY A 559 -26.59 36.14 0.31
CA GLY A 559 -28.02 35.86 0.49
C GLY A 559 -28.34 34.72 1.48
N ASP A 560 -27.35 34.34 2.30
CA ASP A 560 -27.49 33.37 3.39
C ASP A 560 -26.41 33.68 4.45
N SER A 561 -26.05 32.71 5.27
CA SER A 561 -25.00 32.73 6.27
C SER A 561 -23.62 32.54 5.62
N GLY A 562 -22.58 33.13 6.21
CA GLY A 562 -21.19 32.90 5.78
C GLY A 562 -20.76 31.46 6.02
N GLY A 563 -20.02 30.88 5.08
CA GLY A 563 -19.46 29.55 5.18
C GLY A 563 -18.39 29.47 6.27
N ASN A 564 -18.27 28.31 6.92
CA ASN A 564 -17.27 28.10 7.96
C ASN A 564 -15.87 27.93 7.35
N LEU A 565 -14.85 28.48 8.00
CA LEU A 565 -13.45 28.33 7.63
C LEU A 565 -12.72 27.50 8.69
N THR A 566 -11.95 26.50 8.26
CA THR A 566 -11.00 25.78 9.12
C THR A 566 -9.61 25.81 8.51
N LEU A 567 -8.65 26.43 9.18
CA LEU A 567 -7.23 26.44 8.83
C LEU A 567 -6.45 25.65 9.88
N THR A 568 -5.74 24.60 9.47
CA THR A 568 -4.98 23.72 10.38
C THR A 568 -3.55 23.51 9.88
N ALA A 569 -2.56 23.88 10.68
CA ALA A 569 -1.14 23.67 10.42
C ALA A 569 -0.45 22.90 11.55
N THR A 570 0.38 21.91 11.22
CA THR A 570 1.31 21.32 12.21
C THR A 570 2.41 22.33 12.59
N GLN A 571 2.80 23.18 11.64
CA GLN A 571 3.75 24.27 11.80
C GLN A 571 3.03 25.64 11.72
N ASN A 572 3.29 26.49 10.72
CA ASN A 572 2.86 27.90 10.71
C ASN A 572 1.68 28.19 9.78
N ILE A 573 0.95 29.27 10.08
CA ILE A 573 -0.07 29.85 9.20
C ILE A 573 0.30 31.31 8.93
N ALA A 574 0.45 31.66 7.65
CA ALA A 574 0.60 33.02 7.17
C ALA A 574 -0.49 33.32 6.15
N VAL A 575 -1.30 34.34 6.42
CA VAL A 575 -2.30 34.91 5.50
C VAL A 575 -1.85 36.35 5.22
N ARG A 576 -1.56 36.70 3.97
CA ARG A 576 -1.14 38.07 3.66
C ARG A 576 -2.32 39.03 3.63
N GLY A 577 -3.44 38.61 3.06
CA GLY A 577 -4.68 39.38 3.00
C GLY A 577 -5.54 39.24 4.26
N GLY A 578 -6.84 39.42 4.08
CA GLY A 578 -7.84 39.24 5.14
C GLY A 578 -8.49 37.85 5.15
N ILE A 579 -9.30 37.61 6.19
CA ILE A 579 -10.26 36.51 6.27
C ILE A 579 -11.66 37.09 6.46
N VAL A 580 -12.59 36.76 5.56
CA VAL A 580 -13.95 37.34 5.56
C VAL A 580 -15.00 36.23 5.43
N ALA A 581 -15.82 36.04 6.47
CA ALA A 581 -16.83 34.99 6.56
C ALA A 581 -18.22 35.59 6.87
N THR A 582 -18.66 36.59 6.10
CA THR A 582 -19.87 37.35 6.44
C THR A 582 -21.13 36.82 5.77
N GLY A 583 -22.23 36.67 6.53
CA GLY A 583 -23.55 36.36 5.98
C GLY A 583 -24.39 37.63 5.83
N VAL A 584 -24.59 38.12 4.60
CA VAL A 584 -25.27 39.40 4.35
C VAL A 584 -26.74 39.37 4.78
N GLU A 585 -27.42 38.24 4.59
CA GLU A 585 -28.81 38.03 5.05
C GLU A 585 -28.89 37.01 6.20
N GLY A 586 -27.94 36.07 6.31
CA GLY A 586 -27.87 35.07 7.37
C GLY A 586 -26.98 35.45 8.55
N ARG A 587 -26.21 34.48 9.08
CA ARG A 587 -25.25 34.66 10.18
C ARG A 587 -23.81 34.75 9.68
N GLY A 588 -22.90 35.27 10.50
CA GLY A 588 -21.47 35.09 10.25
C GLY A 588 -21.04 33.62 10.35
N GLY A 589 -20.05 33.23 9.56
CA GLY A 589 -19.46 31.88 9.62
C GLY A 589 -18.59 31.67 10.87
N ALA A 590 -18.33 30.41 11.22
CA ALA A 590 -17.32 30.06 12.22
C ALA A 590 -15.93 29.96 11.57
N ILE A 591 -14.98 30.75 12.07
CA ILE A 591 -13.57 30.75 11.65
C ILE A 591 -12.77 30.02 12.73
N THR A 592 -12.20 28.86 12.39
CA THR A 592 -11.30 28.09 13.26
C THR A 592 -9.89 28.09 12.68
N ILE A 593 -8.90 28.51 13.46
CA ILE A 593 -7.48 28.54 13.07
C ILE A 593 -6.68 27.79 14.13
N THR A 594 -5.94 26.74 13.74
CA THR A 594 -5.10 25.94 14.64
C THR A 594 -3.70 25.79 14.06
N ALA A 595 -2.67 26.22 14.79
CA ALA A 595 -1.27 26.08 14.38
C ALA A 595 -0.39 25.55 15.52
N GLY A 596 0.52 24.62 15.25
CA GLY A 596 1.58 24.26 16.20
C GLY A 596 2.59 25.40 16.40
N GLY A 597 2.89 26.13 15.32
CA GLY A 597 3.80 27.28 15.27
C GLY A 597 3.09 28.64 15.37
N THR A 598 3.54 29.59 14.56
CA THR A 598 3.04 30.97 14.54
C THR A 598 1.82 31.14 13.62
N VAL A 599 0.99 32.14 13.93
CA VAL A 599 -0.16 32.57 13.11
C VAL A 599 -0.01 34.07 12.83
N ARG A 600 -0.01 34.46 11.55
CA ARG A 600 0.07 35.85 11.08
C ARG A 600 -1.00 36.12 10.03
N ILE A 601 -1.77 37.20 10.18
CA ILE A 601 -2.78 37.70 9.23
C ILE A 601 -2.47 39.17 8.93
N GLY A 602 -2.31 39.58 7.68
CA GLY A 602 -1.78 40.92 7.34
C GLY A 602 -0.28 41.02 7.64
N SER A 603 0.53 41.37 6.63
CA SER A 603 2.01 41.26 6.79
C SER A 603 2.86 42.31 6.07
N LEU A 604 2.27 43.37 5.51
CA LEU A 604 2.99 44.55 5.03
C LEU A 604 2.33 45.84 5.57
N PRO A 605 3.08 46.95 5.76
CA PRO A 605 2.54 48.20 6.34
C PRO A 605 1.42 48.89 5.53
N GLU A 606 1.22 48.49 4.28
CA GLU A 606 0.16 48.98 3.37
C GLU A 606 -1.02 48.00 3.23
N ASP A 607 -0.87 46.74 3.69
CA ASP A 607 -1.87 45.66 3.55
C ASP A 607 -2.65 45.47 4.87
N GLY A 608 -3.83 46.08 4.99
CA GLY A 608 -4.71 45.93 6.16
C GLY A 608 -5.36 44.54 6.24
N GLY A 609 -4.88 43.68 7.13
CA GLY A 609 -5.41 42.33 7.34
C GLY A 609 -6.35 42.24 8.54
N SER A 610 -7.63 41.94 8.30
CA SER A 610 -8.65 41.72 9.34
C SER A 610 -9.28 40.32 9.27
N ILE A 611 -9.89 39.87 10.38
CA ILE A 611 -10.70 38.64 10.48
C ILE A 611 -12.15 39.03 10.82
N LEU A 612 -13.08 38.85 9.87
CA LEU A 612 -14.45 39.36 9.95
C LEU A 612 -15.48 38.22 9.91
N ALA A 613 -16.32 38.10 10.94
CA ALA A 613 -17.36 37.07 11.07
C ALA A 613 -18.74 37.68 11.41
N PHE A 614 -19.19 38.64 10.60
CA PHE A 614 -20.46 39.36 10.76
C PHE A 614 -21.67 38.65 10.12
N GLY A 615 -22.88 38.90 10.64
CA GLY A 615 -24.10 38.56 9.91
C GLY A 615 -25.34 39.31 10.39
N ALA A 616 -26.27 39.59 9.47
CA ALA A 616 -27.47 40.38 9.74
C ALA A 616 -28.43 39.72 10.75
N SER A 617 -28.48 38.39 10.81
CA SER A 617 -29.25 37.62 11.81
C SER A 617 -28.43 37.14 13.02
N GLY A 618 -27.16 37.56 13.11
CA GLY A 618 -26.29 37.30 14.25
C GLY A 618 -24.82 37.08 13.89
N PRO A 619 -23.90 37.27 14.85
CA PRO A 619 -22.47 37.05 14.66
C PRO A 619 -22.14 35.57 14.39
N GLY A 620 -21.02 35.37 13.71
CA GLY A 620 -20.31 34.09 13.68
C GLY A 620 -19.44 33.89 14.92
N SER A 621 -18.32 33.18 14.76
CA SER A 621 -17.34 33.00 15.84
C SER A 621 -15.92 32.88 15.31
N ILE A 622 -14.93 33.26 16.11
CA ILE A 622 -13.51 33.25 15.77
C ILE A 622 -12.75 32.48 16.85
N ALA A 623 -12.27 31.28 16.54
CA ALA A 623 -11.55 30.40 17.44
C ALA A 623 -10.13 30.15 16.95
N ILE A 624 -9.13 30.71 17.65
CA ILE A 624 -7.72 30.65 17.26
C ILE A 624 -6.92 29.91 18.34
N ARG A 625 -6.19 28.87 17.94
CA ARG A 625 -5.29 28.08 18.78
C ARG A 625 -3.88 28.13 18.21
N HIS A 626 -2.88 28.51 19.01
CA HIS A 626 -1.50 28.55 18.55
C HIS A 626 -0.50 28.06 19.62
N GLY A 627 0.55 27.36 19.19
CA GLY A 627 1.68 26.98 20.05
C GLY A 627 2.86 27.98 20.02
N GLY A 628 2.98 28.77 18.95
CA GLY A 628 4.09 29.71 18.75
C GLY A 628 4.13 30.90 19.71
N SER A 629 5.27 31.59 19.77
CA SER A 629 5.54 32.69 20.69
C SER A 629 4.68 33.96 20.47
N SER A 630 4.02 34.10 19.33
CA SER A 630 3.21 35.26 18.94
C SER A 630 2.04 34.88 18.03
N PHE A 631 0.92 35.56 18.23
CA PHE A 631 -0.18 35.70 17.28
C PHE A 631 -0.23 37.16 16.80
N THR A 632 -0.46 37.38 15.51
CA THR A 632 -0.43 38.71 14.88
C THR A 632 -1.57 38.85 13.87
N VAL A 633 -2.31 39.96 13.97
CA VAL A 633 -3.28 40.44 12.97
C VAL A 633 -3.00 41.92 12.76
N GLY A 634 -2.60 42.30 11.53
CA GLY A 634 -2.07 43.62 11.21
C GLY A 634 -0.62 43.84 11.67
N ASP A 635 0.05 44.82 11.06
CA ASP A 635 1.36 45.29 11.52
C ASP A 635 1.20 46.33 12.65
N VAL A 636 2.15 46.33 13.59
CA VAL A 636 2.26 47.32 14.69
C VAL A 636 3.37 48.35 14.38
N GLY A 637 3.92 48.32 13.17
CA GLY A 637 4.74 49.37 12.56
C GLY A 637 3.93 50.66 12.35
N ALA A 638 4.50 51.79 12.75
CA ALA A 638 3.75 53.06 12.80
C ALA A 638 3.44 53.64 11.41
N SER A 639 2.27 54.30 11.31
CA SER A 639 1.83 55.25 10.27
C SER A 639 1.27 54.72 8.94
N SER A 640 0.20 53.92 9.00
CA SER A 640 -0.86 53.95 7.98
C SER A 640 -2.25 54.05 8.62
N TRP A 641 -3.31 54.10 7.81
CA TRP A 641 -4.69 54.41 8.19
C TRP A 641 -5.64 53.21 7.99
N ALA A 642 -5.10 52.03 7.73
CA ALA A 642 -5.83 50.78 7.65
C ALA A 642 -6.00 50.17 9.05
N ALA A 643 -7.21 50.26 9.61
CA ALA A 643 -7.53 49.61 10.88
C ALA A 643 -7.53 48.09 10.71
N SER A 644 -6.62 47.39 11.40
CA SER A 644 -6.56 45.93 11.40
C SER A 644 -7.33 45.38 12.59
N SER A 645 -8.24 44.43 12.36
CA SER A 645 -9.24 44.07 13.37
C SER A 645 -9.70 42.61 13.37
N LEU A 646 -10.17 42.15 14.54
CA LEU A 646 -10.97 40.94 14.67
C LEU A 646 -12.37 41.36 15.12
N GLU A 647 -13.40 40.98 14.36
CA GLU A 647 -14.75 41.56 14.53
C GLU A 647 -15.88 40.52 14.44
N THR A 648 -16.76 40.56 15.43
CA THR A 648 -17.99 39.75 15.52
C THR A 648 -19.15 40.63 16.00
N GLY A 649 -20.23 40.73 15.23
CA GLY A 649 -21.38 41.59 15.53
C GLY A 649 -22.38 41.75 14.38
N LEU A 650 -23.09 42.88 14.40
CA LEU A 650 -23.99 43.36 13.34
C LEU A 650 -23.26 44.39 12.45
N PRO A 651 -23.67 44.60 11.18
CA PRO A 651 -23.05 45.56 10.28
C PRO A 651 -23.24 47.03 10.71
N PHE A 652 -22.28 47.88 10.34
CA PHE A 652 -22.04 49.28 10.77
C PHE A 652 -23.19 50.33 10.66
N ASN A 653 -24.41 49.97 10.24
CA ASN A 653 -25.51 50.92 10.03
C ASN A 653 -26.39 51.20 11.25
N GLU A 654 -26.35 50.34 12.28
CA GLU A 654 -26.99 50.58 13.58
C GLU A 654 -25.91 50.99 14.60
N GLY A 655 -26.23 51.89 15.54
CA GLY A 655 -25.22 52.53 16.40
C GLY A 655 -24.44 51.55 17.29
N PHE A 656 -23.13 51.80 17.46
CA PHE A 656 -22.19 50.98 18.24
C PHE A 656 -22.65 50.74 19.70
N ASP A 657 -23.28 49.60 19.96
CA ASP A 657 -23.48 49.06 21.31
C ASP A 657 -23.71 47.53 21.25
N GLY A 658 -22.64 46.72 21.33
CA GLY A 658 -22.73 45.25 21.50
C GLY A 658 -21.79 44.34 20.68
N GLY A 659 -20.96 44.89 19.79
CA GLY A 659 -19.95 44.09 19.06
C GLY A 659 -18.66 43.85 19.86
N ASP A 660 -18.09 42.65 19.77
CA ASP A 660 -16.77 42.35 20.35
C ASP A 660 -15.67 42.64 19.31
N PHE A 661 -14.69 43.47 19.71
CA PHE A 661 -13.71 44.10 18.83
C PHE A 661 -12.29 44.07 19.42
N LEU A 662 -11.30 43.76 18.58
CA LEU A 662 -9.87 43.87 18.88
C LEU A 662 -9.15 44.57 17.73
N SER A 663 -8.26 45.51 18.05
CA SER A 663 -7.34 46.18 17.11
C SER A 663 -5.91 46.22 17.66
N ASP A 664 -4.95 46.28 16.73
CA ASP A 664 -3.54 46.67 16.89
C ASP A 664 -2.80 46.06 18.12
N ARG A 665 -2.92 44.73 18.33
CA ARG A 665 -2.27 44.04 19.45
C ARG A 665 -1.65 42.69 19.08
N VAL A 666 -0.34 42.57 19.30
CA VAL A 666 0.32 41.27 19.47
C VAL A 666 -0.16 40.66 20.79
N LEU A 667 -0.97 39.61 20.71
CA LEU A 667 -1.48 38.93 21.90
C LEU A 667 -0.53 37.82 22.34
N THR A 668 0.02 37.96 23.55
CA THR A 668 0.98 37.02 24.15
C THR A 668 0.35 36.07 25.17
N SER A 669 -0.97 36.13 25.35
CA SER A 669 -1.73 35.38 26.35
C SER A 669 -3.13 35.05 25.83
N ASN A 670 -3.84 34.14 26.51
CA ASN A 670 -5.21 33.80 26.16
C ASN A 670 -6.14 35.02 26.25
N PHE A 671 -7.12 35.08 25.36
CA PHE A 671 -8.20 36.05 25.34
C PHE A 671 -9.52 35.34 25.03
N ILE A 672 -10.57 35.69 25.76
CA ILE A 672 -11.96 35.31 25.48
C ILE A 672 -12.78 36.59 25.58
N SER A 673 -13.58 36.88 24.57
CA SER A 673 -14.36 38.11 24.52
C SER A 673 -15.60 38.05 25.44
N PRO A 674 -16.16 39.19 25.87
CA PRO A 674 -17.34 39.24 26.75
C PRO A 674 -18.54 38.38 26.33
N ASN A 675 -18.85 38.28 25.04
CA ASN A 675 -19.92 37.41 24.55
C ASN A 675 -19.46 35.96 24.22
N GLY A 676 -18.15 35.70 24.30
CA GLY A 676 -17.53 34.40 24.10
C GLY A 676 -17.37 33.94 22.65
N THR A 677 -17.69 34.78 21.65
CA THR A 677 -17.57 34.45 20.22
C THR A 677 -16.15 34.57 19.68
N ILE A 678 -15.30 35.44 20.24
CA ILE A 678 -13.86 35.49 19.92
C ILE A 678 -13.09 34.79 21.04
N ARG A 679 -12.30 33.76 20.67
CA ARG A 679 -11.48 32.94 21.57
C ARG A 679 -10.09 32.75 20.99
N ILE A 680 -9.07 33.28 21.65
CA ILE A 680 -7.66 33.14 21.27
C ILE A 680 -6.96 32.41 22.41
N LEU A 681 -6.46 31.21 22.12
CA LEU A 681 -5.89 30.30 23.10
C LEU A 681 -4.45 29.97 22.70
N ARG A 682 -3.50 30.37 23.53
CA ARG A 682 -2.14 29.85 23.49
C ARG A 682 -2.13 28.47 24.14
N ASN A 683 -1.63 27.46 23.44
CA ASN A 683 -1.34 26.16 24.04
C ASN A 683 -0.10 26.29 24.93
N VAL A 684 -0.30 26.70 26.19
CA VAL A 684 0.74 26.66 27.22
C VAL A 684 0.86 25.23 27.74
N PRO A 685 2.05 24.59 27.70
CA PRO A 685 2.27 23.31 28.37
C PRO A 685 2.00 23.44 29.87
N GLN A 686 0.94 22.82 30.35
CA GLN A 686 0.58 22.83 31.77
C GLN A 686 1.64 22.07 32.57
N ARG A 687 2.28 22.74 33.51
CA ARG A 687 3.12 22.08 34.51
C ARG A 687 2.20 21.35 35.49
N PRO A 688 2.38 20.04 35.74
CA PRO A 688 1.49 19.32 36.65
C PRO A 688 1.51 19.94 38.05
N PRO A 689 0.34 20.10 38.70
CA PRO A 689 0.27 20.66 40.04
C PRO A 689 0.93 19.72 41.06
N ARG A 690 1.50 20.31 42.11
CA ARG A 690 2.17 19.54 43.18
C ARG A 690 1.11 18.95 44.11
N PRO A 691 1.09 17.64 44.39
CA PRO A 691 0.11 17.07 45.32
C PRO A 691 0.30 17.61 46.75
N GLU A 692 -0.71 18.33 47.25
CA GLU A 692 -0.89 18.53 48.69
C GLU A 692 -1.52 17.28 49.29
N ARG A 693 -1.25 16.98 50.58
CA ARG A 693 -1.80 15.79 51.26
C ARG A 693 -3.24 16.04 51.72
N PRO A 694 -4.26 15.30 51.24
CA PRO A 694 -5.59 15.35 51.81
C PRO A 694 -5.68 14.51 53.09
N THR A 695 -6.40 14.99 54.09
CA THR A 695 -6.73 14.25 55.31
C THR A 695 -8.12 13.61 55.19
N ILE A 696 -8.26 12.34 55.61
CA ILE A 696 -9.52 11.58 55.62
C ILE A 696 -10.45 12.10 56.74
N PRO A 697 -11.74 12.38 56.44
CA PRO A 697 -12.80 11.81 57.29
C PRO A 697 -14.13 11.41 56.57
N ALA A 698 -14.56 10.18 56.81
CA ALA A 698 -15.93 9.75 57.15
C ALA A 698 -17.18 10.13 56.29
N THR A 699 -17.67 9.15 55.53
CA THR A 699 -19.04 8.56 55.54
C THR A 699 -20.32 9.44 55.60
N ASN A 700 -21.24 9.28 54.63
CA ASN A 700 -22.56 8.61 54.83
C ASN A 700 -23.46 8.57 53.55
N GLU A 701 -24.17 7.45 53.36
CA GLU A 701 -25.64 7.25 53.14
C GLU A 701 -26.53 8.46 52.73
N GLU A 702 -27.61 8.37 51.92
CA GLU A 702 -28.35 7.22 51.33
C GLU A 702 -29.40 7.63 50.25
N PHE A 703 -30.15 6.63 49.73
CA PHE A 703 -31.48 6.65 49.05
C PHE A 703 -31.64 6.60 47.51
N GLN A 704 -32.70 5.89 47.11
CA GLN A 704 -33.05 5.33 45.80
C GLN A 704 -34.54 5.60 45.45
N ASP A 705 -34.91 5.49 44.17
CA ASP A 705 -36.03 4.66 43.61
C ASP A 705 -36.46 5.17 42.20
N TYR A 706 -36.50 4.34 41.15
CA TYR A 706 -37.52 3.31 40.75
C TYR A 706 -38.88 3.93 40.30
N GLU A 707 -39.54 3.55 39.19
CA GLU A 707 -39.15 2.78 37.98
C GLU A 707 -40.18 2.99 36.83
N ASP A 708 -40.17 2.11 35.81
CA ASP A 708 -41.10 1.91 34.67
C ASP A 708 -41.21 3.02 33.59
N ARG A 709 -40.83 2.82 32.30
CA ARG A 709 -41.05 1.76 31.26
C ARG A 709 -42.34 1.98 30.42
N PRO A 710 -42.42 1.49 29.15
CA PRO A 710 -41.53 0.52 28.47
C PRO A 710 -40.90 0.97 27.13
N GLN A 711 -39.93 0.18 26.66
CA GLN A 711 -39.36 0.17 25.29
C GLN A 711 -40.12 -0.87 24.42
N PRO A 712 -39.81 -1.08 23.11
CA PRO A 712 -38.55 -1.73 22.68
C PRO A 712 -37.81 -1.03 21.50
N PRO A 713 -36.52 -1.35 21.26
CA PRO A 713 -35.72 -0.84 20.14
C PRO A 713 -35.74 -1.78 18.91
N LEU A 714 -34.97 -1.41 17.87
CA LEU A 714 -34.50 -2.30 16.79
C LEU A 714 -33.00 -2.08 16.57
N ASP A 715 -32.29 -3.14 16.21
CA ASP A 715 -30.86 -3.31 16.55
C ASP A 715 -29.86 -2.70 15.55
N PRO A 716 -28.77 -2.07 16.05
CA PRO A 716 -27.49 -2.04 15.35
C PRO A 716 -26.71 -3.34 15.61
N LEU A 717 -26.24 -4.00 14.56
CA LEU A 717 -25.42 -5.21 14.68
C LEU A 717 -23.95 -4.86 14.97
N ASP A 718 -23.63 -4.83 16.26
CA ASP A 718 -22.46 -5.49 16.87
C ASP A 718 -21.16 -5.54 16.05
N LEU A 719 -20.33 -4.50 16.24
CA LEU A 719 -18.89 -4.64 16.28
C LEU A 719 -18.48 -4.30 17.72
N GLY A 720 -18.17 -5.31 18.53
CA GLY A 720 -17.95 -5.15 19.97
C GLY A 720 -16.90 -4.10 20.34
N ASP A 721 -17.37 -3.04 21.02
CA ASP A 721 -16.54 -2.12 21.77
C ASP A 721 -15.96 -2.84 23.00
N ASP A 722 -14.66 -3.14 23.00
CA ASP A 722 -13.97 -3.74 24.15
C ASP A 722 -12.51 -3.22 24.25
N PHE A 723 -12.35 -1.90 24.19
CA PHE A 723 -11.13 -1.18 24.64
C PHE A 723 -11.43 0.30 24.90
N GLU A 724 -12.06 0.62 26.05
CA GLU A 724 -12.15 2.01 26.50
C GLU A 724 -10.76 2.54 26.91
N PRO A 725 -10.32 3.73 26.44
CA PRO A 725 -9.09 4.37 26.90
C PRO A 725 -9.33 5.08 28.24
N GLY A 726 -9.63 4.32 29.30
CA GLY A 726 -10.24 4.85 30.52
C GLY A 726 -9.85 4.27 31.89
N GLU A 727 -9.05 3.20 31.98
CA GLU A 727 -8.61 2.67 33.28
C GLU A 727 -7.26 3.25 33.77
N ASP A 728 -7.12 3.29 35.10
CA ASP A 728 -6.02 3.91 35.82
C ASP A 728 -4.70 3.15 35.59
N LEU A 729 -3.62 3.86 35.21
CA LEU A 729 -2.27 3.29 35.19
C LEU A 729 -1.74 3.22 36.61
N GLY A 730 -2.24 2.22 37.33
CA GLY A 730 -1.91 1.91 38.71
C GLY A 730 -0.43 1.63 38.96
N ASP A 731 -0.10 1.50 40.24
CA ASP A 731 1.27 1.42 40.74
C ASP A 731 2.09 0.28 40.10
N ALA A 732 3.40 0.44 40.03
CA ALA A 732 4.29 -0.39 39.20
C ALA A 732 4.59 -1.79 39.81
N GLY A 733 3.55 -2.60 40.07
CA GLY A 733 3.63 -3.83 40.85
C GLY A 733 3.07 -5.12 40.21
N ASP A 734 1.90 -5.10 39.56
CA ASP A 734 1.06 -6.32 39.46
C ASP A 734 1.07 -7.11 38.13
N PHE A 735 1.73 -6.64 37.07
CA PHE A 735 1.72 -7.32 35.74
C PHE A 735 2.57 -8.61 35.64
N VAL A 736 3.04 -9.18 36.76
CA VAL A 736 4.05 -10.26 36.77
C VAL A 736 3.42 -11.67 36.85
N ASN A 737 2.15 -11.80 37.23
CA ASN A 737 1.59 -13.06 37.75
C ASN A 737 1.46 -14.24 36.75
N ASP A 738 1.37 -13.99 35.44
CA ASP A 738 1.20 -15.05 34.40
C ASP A 738 2.46 -15.33 33.56
N THR A 739 3.67 -14.98 34.04
CA THR A 739 4.93 -15.27 33.32
C THR A 739 5.58 -16.57 33.83
N GLU A 740 5.58 -17.63 33.02
CA GLU A 740 6.22 -18.90 33.35
C GLU A 740 7.69 -18.90 32.93
N ILE A 741 8.62 -19.00 33.90
CA ILE A 741 10.06 -19.11 33.67
C ILE A 741 10.52 -20.55 33.97
N SER A 742 11.19 -21.18 33.01
CA SER A 742 11.61 -22.58 33.05
C SER A 742 13.00 -22.78 32.43
N GLN A 743 13.63 -23.95 32.63
CA GLN A 743 14.82 -24.33 31.86
C GLN A 743 14.38 -24.85 30.48
N ALA A 744 15.04 -24.39 29.42
CA ALA A 744 14.82 -24.93 28.08
C ALA A 744 15.39 -26.36 27.97
N THR A 745 14.71 -27.25 27.26
CA THR A 745 15.28 -28.57 26.90
C THR A 745 15.97 -28.52 25.53
N ASP A 746 16.97 -29.38 25.34
CA ASP A 746 17.71 -29.50 24.07
C ASP A 746 16.77 -29.76 22.87
N ALA A 747 15.76 -30.61 23.07
CA ALA A 747 14.73 -30.89 22.06
C ALA A 747 13.89 -29.65 21.67
N GLN A 748 13.49 -28.82 22.64
CA GLN A 748 12.73 -27.59 22.36
C GLN A 748 13.60 -26.53 21.66
N PHE A 749 14.88 -26.44 22.03
CA PHE A 749 15.84 -25.59 21.35
C PHE A 749 16.02 -26.02 19.88
N MET A 750 16.23 -27.31 19.65
CA MET A 750 16.37 -27.85 18.29
C MET A 750 15.08 -27.72 17.46
N GLU A 751 13.89 -27.99 18.02
CA GLU A 751 12.59 -27.84 17.31
C GLU A 751 12.35 -26.39 16.84
N MET A 752 12.72 -25.42 17.67
CA MET A 752 12.59 -23.99 17.36
C MET A 752 13.64 -23.54 16.33
N GLU A 753 14.90 -23.93 16.51
CA GLU A 753 15.99 -23.65 15.56
C GLU A 753 15.74 -24.29 14.19
N ASP A 754 15.24 -25.53 14.15
CA ASP A 754 14.80 -26.27 12.95
C ASP A 754 13.66 -25.54 12.22
N SER A 755 12.61 -25.15 12.94
CA SER A 755 11.48 -24.40 12.36
C SER A 755 11.86 -23.01 11.82
N LEU A 756 12.94 -22.40 12.32
CA LEU A 756 13.46 -21.12 11.84
C LEU A 756 14.43 -21.31 10.66
N SER A 757 15.29 -22.33 10.72
CA SER A 757 16.20 -22.72 9.63
C SER A 757 15.42 -23.08 8.36
N SER A 758 14.42 -23.96 8.50
CA SER A 758 13.55 -24.40 7.40
C SER A 758 12.89 -23.24 6.66
N GLU A 759 12.43 -22.21 7.38
CA GLU A 759 11.75 -21.05 6.77
C GLU A 759 12.69 -20.24 5.86
N PHE A 760 13.98 -20.18 6.19
CA PHE A 760 15.00 -19.58 5.33
C PHE A 760 15.49 -20.56 4.24
N GLU A 761 15.62 -21.84 4.51
CA GLU A 761 16.07 -22.83 3.51
C GLU A 761 15.05 -22.95 2.36
N ASP A 762 13.76 -23.04 2.66
CA ASP A 762 12.65 -23.02 1.69
C ASP A 762 12.62 -21.73 0.87
N TYR A 763 12.73 -20.57 1.52
CA TYR A 763 12.62 -19.26 0.85
C TYR A 763 13.87 -18.91 0.02
N LEU A 764 15.06 -19.34 0.45
CA LEU A 764 16.34 -19.05 -0.20
C LEU A 764 16.81 -20.15 -1.17
N GLY A 765 16.14 -21.31 -1.20
CA GLY A 765 16.46 -22.44 -2.07
C GLY A 765 17.75 -23.16 -1.69
N LEU A 766 17.97 -23.36 -0.39
CA LEU A 766 19.17 -23.98 0.16
C LEU A 766 19.00 -25.49 0.36
N ALA A 767 20.06 -26.16 0.82
CA ALA A 767 19.97 -27.52 1.32
C ALA A 767 19.84 -27.48 2.85
N GLU A 768 19.14 -28.48 3.40
CA GLU A 768 18.94 -28.72 4.85
C GLU A 768 20.31 -28.79 5.57
N GLU A 769 20.59 -27.81 6.44
CA GLU A 769 21.83 -27.75 7.22
C GLU A 769 21.70 -28.43 8.59
N ALA A 770 22.84 -28.81 9.19
CA ALA A 770 22.84 -29.57 10.43
C ALA A 770 22.46 -28.69 11.65
N ILE A 771 21.22 -28.84 12.14
CA ILE A 771 20.70 -28.15 13.33
C ILE A 771 21.64 -28.36 14.55
N PRO A 772 22.18 -27.29 15.15
CA PRO A 772 23.11 -27.40 16.27
C PRO A 772 22.39 -27.82 17.56
N SER A 773 23.08 -28.55 18.44
CA SER A 773 22.57 -28.81 19.80
C SER A 773 22.80 -27.63 20.75
N MET A 774 22.07 -27.61 21.86
CA MET A 774 22.20 -26.58 22.90
C MET A 774 23.63 -26.53 23.49
N GLU A 775 24.31 -27.67 23.60
CA GLU A 775 25.72 -27.76 24.01
C GLU A 775 26.65 -27.10 22.99
N GLN A 776 26.41 -27.31 21.69
CA GLN A 776 27.21 -26.71 20.62
C GLN A 776 27.04 -25.18 20.58
N ALA A 777 25.80 -24.69 20.69
CA ALA A 777 25.49 -23.26 20.79
C ALA A 777 26.19 -22.61 22.00
N THR A 778 26.02 -23.20 23.19
CA THR A 778 26.67 -22.77 24.45
C THR A 778 28.21 -22.77 24.34
N THR A 779 28.78 -23.79 23.69
CA THR A 779 30.23 -23.90 23.46
C THR A 779 30.75 -22.81 22.52
N GLN A 780 30.00 -22.48 21.46
CA GLN A 780 30.37 -21.42 20.53
C GLN A 780 30.30 -20.04 21.19
N LEU A 781 29.23 -19.75 21.94
CA LEU A 781 29.06 -18.49 22.68
C LEU A 781 30.18 -18.29 23.73
N ASN A 782 30.61 -19.36 24.41
CA ASN A 782 31.79 -19.34 25.29
C ASN A 782 33.09 -19.02 24.55
N ARG A 783 33.30 -19.60 23.36
CA ARG A 783 34.49 -19.34 22.53
C ARG A 783 34.56 -17.87 22.13
N ILE A 784 33.45 -17.29 21.71
CA ILE A 784 33.33 -15.86 21.37
C ILE A 784 33.61 -14.98 22.59
N ALA A 785 33.07 -15.30 23.77
CA ALA A 785 33.35 -14.57 25.00
C ALA A 785 34.85 -14.56 25.36
N GLN A 786 35.54 -15.70 25.20
CA GLN A 786 36.97 -15.84 25.43
C GLN A 786 37.83 -15.07 24.40
N GLN A 787 37.38 -14.97 23.15
CA GLN A 787 38.10 -14.26 22.08
C GLN A 787 37.90 -12.74 22.11
N THR A 788 36.70 -12.28 22.50
CA THR A 788 36.29 -10.87 22.36
C THR A 788 36.27 -10.09 23.69
N GLY A 789 36.18 -10.79 24.83
CA GLY A 789 35.95 -10.19 26.14
C GLY A 789 34.51 -9.72 26.38
N ILE A 790 33.57 -9.98 25.45
CA ILE A 790 32.14 -9.66 25.59
C ILE A 790 31.36 -10.97 25.68
N ASN A 791 30.57 -11.15 26.74
CA ASN A 791 29.65 -12.28 26.86
C ASN A 791 28.48 -12.10 25.85
N PRO A 792 28.27 -13.03 24.90
CA PRO A 792 27.15 -13.00 23.99
C PRO A 792 26.00 -13.89 24.47
N ALA A 793 24.78 -13.55 24.05
CA ALA A 793 23.60 -14.39 24.16
C ALA A 793 22.83 -14.44 22.82
N LEU A 794 22.10 -15.54 22.60
CA LEU A 794 21.04 -15.62 21.61
C LEU A 794 19.70 -15.42 22.34
N VAL A 795 18.84 -14.58 21.79
CA VAL A 795 17.44 -14.42 22.24
C VAL A 795 16.54 -14.80 21.08
N TYR A 796 15.89 -15.95 21.22
CA TYR A 796 14.86 -16.39 20.30
C TYR A 796 13.53 -15.75 20.67
N ILE A 797 12.81 -15.23 19.67
CA ILE A 797 11.46 -14.67 19.82
C ILE A 797 10.53 -15.45 18.90
N SER A 798 9.64 -16.23 19.52
CA SER A 798 8.77 -17.20 18.86
C SER A 798 7.34 -17.12 19.41
N PHE A 799 6.41 -17.79 18.72
CA PHE A 799 5.04 -17.93 19.18
C PHE A 799 4.69 -19.42 19.31
N THR A 800 3.93 -19.81 20.33
CA THR A 800 3.53 -21.20 20.53
C THR A 800 2.02 -21.33 20.72
N PRO A 801 1.36 -22.30 20.05
CA PRO A 801 -0.04 -22.58 20.32
C PRO A 801 -0.26 -22.99 21.79
N GLU A 802 -1.33 -22.48 22.39
CA GLU A 802 -1.76 -22.84 23.75
C GLU A 802 -2.05 -24.35 23.89
N GLN A 803 -2.44 -25.01 22.79
CA GLN A 803 -2.66 -26.45 22.70
C GLN A 803 -1.70 -27.10 21.71
N ILE A 804 -0.91 -28.07 22.19
CA ILE A 804 0.08 -28.79 21.38
C ILE A 804 -0.61 -29.68 20.35
N ALA A 805 -0.57 -29.26 19.08
CA ALA A 805 -0.96 -30.08 17.93
C ALA A 805 0.30 -30.51 17.17
N THR A 806 0.47 -31.82 16.95
CA THR A 806 1.63 -32.38 16.27
C THR A 806 1.43 -32.41 14.74
N GLY A 807 2.20 -31.60 14.02
CA GLY A 807 2.18 -31.50 12.56
C GLY A 807 2.46 -30.08 12.07
N SER A 808 2.69 -29.92 10.76
CA SER A 808 3.13 -28.67 10.12
C SER A 808 2.42 -27.42 10.64
N ARG A 809 3.20 -26.48 11.16
CA ARG A 809 2.76 -25.46 12.12
C ARG A 809 2.22 -24.21 11.44
N VAL A 810 0.91 -24.18 11.17
CA VAL A 810 0.22 -22.95 10.71
C VAL A 810 0.20 -21.94 11.87
N LYS A 811 1.06 -20.92 11.79
CA LYS A 811 1.13 -19.76 12.71
C LYS A 811 -0.24 -19.09 12.83
N ARG A 812 -0.66 -18.70 14.04
CA ARG A 812 -1.97 -18.09 14.32
C ARG A 812 -1.83 -16.80 15.12
N ASP A 813 -2.77 -15.90 14.92
CA ASP A 813 -2.88 -14.64 15.67
C ASP A 813 -3.01 -14.85 17.19
N THR A 814 -3.54 -16.00 17.61
CA THR A 814 -3.75 -16.40 19.02
C THR A 814 -2.56 -17.11 19.66
N ASP A 815 -1.51 -17.46 18.91
CA ASP A 815 -0.36 -18.18 19.48
C ASP A 815 0.41 -17.28 20.46
N THR A 816 0.84 -17.80 21.60
CA THR A 816 1.36 -17.00 22.73
C THR A 816 2.87 -16.81 22.65
N LEU A 817 3.34 -15.65 23.12
CA LEU A 817 4.74 -15.25 23.07
C LEU A 817 5.64 -16.16 23.93
N GLU A 818 6.66 -16.73 23.30
CA GLU A 818 7.69 -17.57 23.92
C GLU A 818 9.10 -17.09 23.57
N LEU A 819 9.88 -16.84 24.62
CA LEU A 819 11.26 -16.37 24.55
C LEU A 819 12.22 -17.47 25.02
N VAL A 820 13.36 -17.64 24.33
CA VAL A 820 14.44 -18.52 24.81
C VAL A 820 15.77 -17.76 24.83
N LEU A 821 16.40 -17.73 26.01
CA LEU A 821 17.71 -17.14 26.25
C LEU A 821 18.79 -18.24 26.31
N VAL A 822 19.67 -18.25 25.31
CA VAL A 822 20.87 -19.12 25.26
C VAL A 822 22.10 -18.26 25.44
N SER A 823 23.07 -18.70 26.24
CA SER A 823 24.35 -17.98 26.44
C SER A 823 25.45 -18.97 26.78
N GLY A 824 26.71 -18.52 26.79
CA GLY A 824 27.84 -19.39 27.18
C GLY A 824 27.82 -19.81 28.66
N GLN A 825 27.16 -19.06 29.53
CA GLN A 825 27.17 -19.27 30.98
C GLN A 825 25.77 -19.65 31.46
N ASP A 826 25.71 -20.67 32.32
CA ASP A 826 24.50 -21.26 32.92
C ASP A 826 23.51 -21.89 31.92
N SER A 827 22.59 -22.72 32.40
CA SER A 827 21.59 -23.38 31.54
C SER A 827 20.72 -22.36 30.79
N PRO A 828 20.36 -22.61 29.52
CA PRO A 828 19.39 -21.79 28.79
C PRO A 828 18.00 -21.78 29.46
N ILE A 829 17.34 -20.64 29.33
CA ILE A 829 16.06 -20.35 29.98
C ILE A 829 14.98 -20.13 28.92
N ARG A 830 13.78 -20.64 29.21
CA ARG A 830 12.57 -20.52 28.41
C ARG A 830 11.53 -19.75 29.21
N VAL A 831 10.99 -18.68 28.63
CA VAL A 831 9.97 -17.83 29.25
C VAL A 831 8.73 -17.79 28.38
N ARG A 832 7.56 -18.09 28.97
CA ARG A 832 6.25 -17.88 28.36
C ARG A 832 5.62 -16.65 28.96
N VAL A 833 5.21 -15.71 28.11
CA VAL A 833 4.56 -14.46 28.53
C VAL A 833 3.05 -14.65 28.39
N GLY A 834 2.38 -14.95 29.50
CA GLY A 834 0.94 -15.19 29.52
C GLY A 834 0.14 -14.00 28.98
N ASN A 835 -0.99 -14.30 28.33
CA ASN A 835 -1.93 -13.33 27.77
C ASN A 835 -1.36 -12.37 26.69
N VAL A 836 -0.16 -12.64 26.17
CA VAL A 836 0.46 -11.89 25.05
C VAL A 836 0.49 -12.77 23.80
N THR A 837 -0.31 -12.38 22.80
CA THR A 837 -0.53 -13.12 21.56
C THR A 837 0.30 -12.59 20.38
N ARG A 838 0.53 -13.43 19.37
CA ARG A 838 1.18 -13.07 18.09
C ARG A 838 0.59 -11.79 17.52
N LYS A 839 -0.74 -11.67 17.47
CA LYS A 839 -1.42 -10.48 16.96
C LYS A 839 -1.02 -9.21 17.71
N GLN A 840 -1.07 -9.21 19.05
CA GLN A 840 -0.71 -8.04 19.86
C GLN A 840 0.74 -7.61 19.65
N VAL A 841 1.69 -8.56 19.61
CA VAL A 841 3.11 -8.24 19.39
C VAL A 841 3.35 -7.69 17.98
N LEU A 842 2.73 -8.28 16.95
CA LEU A 842 2.86 -7.82 15.56
C LEU A 842 2.17 -6.48 15.28
N ASP A 843 0.99 -6.24 15.86
CA ASP A 843 0.31 -4.94 15.78
C ASP A 843 1.15 -3.84 16.46
N MET A 844 1.74 -4.13 17.62
CA MET A 844 2.62 -3.19 18.33
C MET A 844 3.95 -2.96 17.60
N ALA A 845 4.52 -3.99 16.98
CA ALA A 845 5.72 -3.88 16.14
C ALA A 845 5.47 -2.96 14.94
N ARG A 846 4.36 -3.16 14.21
CA ARG A 846 3.94 -2.26 13.12
C ARG A 846 3.72 -0.83 13.59
N GLN A 847 3.14 -0.62 14.77
CA GLN A 847 3.00 0.72 15.37
C GLN A 847 4.35 1.38 15.72
N LEU A 848 5.32 0.63 16.26
CA LEU A 848 6.67 1.15 16.55
C LEU A 848 7.38 1.59 15.27
N VAL A 849 7.38 0.71 14.26
CA VAL A 849 8.01 0.98 12.96
C VAL A 849 7.42 2.23 12.34
N ALA A 850 6.09 2.29 12.19
CA ALA A 850 5.39 3.43 11.58
C ALA A 850 5.73 4.76 12.27
N GLN A 851 5.77 4.79 13.61
CA GLN A 851 6.09 6.00 14.37
C GLN A 851 7.58 6.39 14.38
N ILE A 852 8.50 5.49 14.00
CA ILE A 852 9.93 5.79 13.84
C ILE A 852 10.25 6.21 12.40
N THR A 853 9.61 5.60 11.40
CA THR A 853 9.85 5.87 9.96
C THR A 853 9.24 7.18 9.48
N ASP A 854 8.26 7.67 10.22
CA ASP A 854 7.62 8.98 10.12
C ASP A 854 8.68 10.11 10.09
N ARG A 855 8.89 10.66 8.89
CA ARG A 855 9.98 11.61 8.56
C ARG A 855 9.72 13.02 9.08
N ARG A 856 8.51 13.30 9.58
CA ARG A 856 8.06 14.66 9.88
C ARG A 856 7.79 14.84 11.39
N ARG A 857 7.53 13.75 12.15
CA ARG A 857 7.58 13.64 13.63
C ARG A 857 9.00 13.45 14.18
N LEU A 858 10.06 13.82 13.46
CA LEU A 858 11.45 13.70 13.97
C LEU A 858 11.73 14.47 15.28
N GLY A 859 10.86 15.41 15.65
CA GLY A 859 10.86 16.09 16.96
C GLY A 859 9.91 15.51 18.02
N SER A 860 9.25 14.38 17.72
CA SER A 860 8.31 13.68 18.61
C SER A 860 9.03 12.67 19.50
N THR A 861 8.32 12.17 20.51
CA THR A 861 8.70 10.99 21.30
C THR A 861 7.57 9.97 21.40
N THR A 862 6.54 10.03 20.53
CA THR A 862 5.37 9.14 20.59
C THR A 862 5.75 7.66 20.43
N TYR A 863 6.79 7.35 19.64
CA TYR A 863 7.34 6.01 19.48
C TYR A 863 7.76 5.35 20.81
N LEU A 864 8.00 6.13 21.88
CA LEU A 864 8.30 5.58 23.21
C LEU A 864 7.15 4.75 23.79
N GLY A 865 5.91 4.98 23.39
CA GLY A 865 4.76 4.15 23.78
C GLY A 865 4.94 2.69 23.34
N PRO A 866 4.88 2.39 22.03
CA PRO A 866 5.07 1.02 21.53
C PRO A 866 6.47 0.47 21.84
N ALA A 867 7.52 1.30 21.87
CA ALA A 867 8.87 0.86 22.25
C ALA A 867 8.97 0.33 23.69
N ARG A 868 8.20 0.91 24.63
CA ARG A 868 8.12 0.44 26.02
C ARG A 868 7.29 -0.84 26.12
N GLN A 869 6.16 -0.92 25.42
CA GLN A 869 5.31 -2.12 25.45
C GLN A 869 6.04 -3.35 24.91
N LEU A 870 6.79 -3.18 23.80
CA LEU A 870 7.62 -4.23 23.24
C LEU A 870 8.84 -4.55 24.12
N TYR A 871 9.44 -3.57 24.82
CA TYR A 871 10.48 -3.87 25.81
C TYR A 871 9.93 -4.72 26.97
N GLN A 872 8.74 -4.38 27.48
CA GLN A 872 8.06 -5.10 28.56
C GLN A 872 7.73 -6.55 28.19
N TRP A 873 7.35 -6.81 26.93
CA TRP A 873 7.07 -8.17 26.45
C TRP A 873 8.32 -8.95 26.07
N LEU A 874 9.31 -8.34 25.40
CA LEU A 874 10.41 -9.05 24.75
C LEU A 874 11.72 -9.07 25.54
N ILE A 875 11.94 -8.11 26.44
CA ILE A 875 13.24 -7.92 27.13
C ILE A 875 13.11 -8.00 28.65
N ALA A 876 12.13 -7.32 29.24
CA ALA A 876 11.96 -7.28 30.70
C ALA A 876 11.88 -8.66 31.38
N PRO A 877 11.23 -9.70 30.81
CA PRO A 877 11.19 -11.05 31.40
C PRO A 877 12.56 -11.76 31.43
N LEU A 878 13.52 -11.31 30.61
CA LEU A 878 14.88 -11.84 30.51
C LEU A 878 15.91 -10.99 31.27
N GLU A 879 15.54 -9.79 31.73
CA GLU A 879 16.51 -8.74 32.09
C GLU A 879 17.39 -9.14 33.29
N THR A 880 16.81 -9.76 34.31
CA THR A 880 17.55 -10.28 35.48
C THR A 880 18.67 -11.25 35.06
N GLU A 881 18.41 -12.09 34.06
CA GLU A 881 19.37 -13.10 33.59
C GLU A 881 20.42 -12.50 32.66
N LEU A 882 20.04 -11.56 31.79
CA LEU A 882 20.98 -10.76 31.01
C LEU A 882 21.97 -9.99 31.91
N GLN A 883 21.49 -9.46 33.04
CA GLN A 883 22.33 -8.80 34.05
C GLN A 883 23.21 -9.80 34.82
N ASN A 884 22.65 -10.89 35.36
CA ASN A 884 23.38 -11.91 36.14
C ASN A 884 24.55 -12.50 35.34
N ARG A 885 24.27 -12.87 34.08
CA ARG A 885 25.24 -13.46 33.13
C ARG A 885 26.14 -12.41 32.46
N LYS A 886 25.97 -11.13 32.80
CA LYS A 886 26.77 -9.97 32.33
C LYS A 886 26.85 -9.89 30.80
N ILE A 887 25.72 -10.13 30.13
CA ILE A 887 25.63 -10.11 28.68
C ILE A 887 25.94 -8.70 28.16
N GLY A 888 26.82 -8.61 27.16
CA GLY A 888 27.16 -7.35 26.47
C GLY A 888 26.79 -7.34 24.99
N ASN A 889 26.43 -8.51 24.43
CA ASN A 889 25.95 -8.67 23.07
C ASN A 889 24.73 -9.61 23.01
N ILE A 890 23.69 -9.23 22.28
CA ILE A 890 22.51 -10.05 22.02
C ILE A 890 22.34 -10.23 20.51
N ALA A 891 22.36 -11.47 20.03
CA ALA A 891 21.86 -11.83 18.71
C ALA A 891 20.39 -12.25 18.84
N PHE A 892 19.50 -11.55 18.17
CA PHE A 892 18.08 -11.91 18.10
C PHE A 892 17.86 -12.87 16.93
N ILE A 893 17.03 -13.90 17.17
CA ILE A 893 16.53 -14.79 16.13
C ILE A 893 15.01 -14.76 16.24
N THR A 894 14.30 -14.37 15.19
CA THR A 894 12.86 -14.04 15.28
C THR A 894 12.02 -14.69 14.20
N GLU A 895 10.80 -15.09 14.57
CA GLU A 895 9.76 -15.45 13.62
C GLU A 895 9.36 -14.29 12.69
N SER A 896 8.60 -14.64 11.65
CA SER A 896 8.09 -13.71 10.64
C SER A 896 7.13 -12.66 11.22
N GLY A 897 7.26 -11.43 10.72
CA GLY A 897 6.58 -10.23 11.19
C GLY A 897 7.37 -9.43 12.25
N LEU A 898 8.51 -9.96 12.72
CA LEU A 898 9.42 -9.29 13.67
C LEU A 898 10.83 -9.06 13.11
N ARG A 899 11.16 -9.56 11.92
CA ARG A 899 12.52 -9.45 11.36
C ARG A 899 12.84 -8.03 10.88
N SER A 900 11.81 -7.20 10.68
CA SER A 900 11.93 -5.76 10.42
C SER A 900 11.84 -4.86 11.67
N LEU A 901 11.71 -5.44 12.86
CA LEU A 901 11.59 -4.68 14.12
C LEU A 901 12.90 -3.93 14.44
N PRO A 902 12.88 -2.59 14.65
CA PRO A 902 14.05 -1.84 15.08
C PRO A 902 14.35 -2.09 16.57
N LEU A 903 14.89 -3.28 16.87
CA LEU A 903 15.23 -3.78 18.21
C LEU A 903 16.10 -2.80 19.01
N ALA A 904 16.95 -2.02 18.33
CA ALA A 904 17.78 -0.97 18.95
C ALA A 904 16.94 0.11 19.66
N ALA A 905 15.73 0.38 19.16
CA ALA A 905 14.83 1.42 19.65
C ALA A 905 13.80 0.95 20.70
N LEU A 906 13.82 -0.33 21.10
CA LEU A 906 13.09 -0.77 22.30
C LEU A 906 13.62 0.00 23.53
N HIS A 907 12.75 0.36 24.48
CA HIS A 907 13.07 1.37 25.48
C HIS A 907 12.54 0.99 26.87
N ASP A 908 13.41 0.89 27.87
CA ASP A 908 13.05 0.36 29.20
C ASP A 908 12.18 1.31 30.05
N GLY A 909 12.16 2.59 29.68
CA GLY A 909 11.47 3.66 30.38
C GLY A 909 12.38 4.86 30.65
N GLN A 910 13.69 4.60 30.77
CA GLN A 910 14.76 5.58 30.96
C GLN A 910 15.72 5.67 29.77
N GLN A 911 16.03 4.55 29.11
CA GLN A 911 17.03 4.45 28.04
C GLN A 911 16.64 3.43 26.96
N PHE A 912 17.31 3.47 25.81
CA PHE A 912 17.14 2.48 24.74
C PHE A 912 17.93 1.18 25.00
N LEU A 913 17.46 0.07 24.43
CA LEU A 913 18.11 -1.25 24.53
C LEU A 913 19.57 -1.22 24.06
N VAL A 914 19.83 -0.48 22.99
CA VAL A 914 21.18 -0.28 22.42
C VAL A 914 22.14 0.44 23.37
N GLU A 915 21.65 1.25 24.30
CA GLU A 915 22.49 1.90 25.31
C GLU A 915 23.01 0.89 26.35
N ARG A 916 22.38 -0.29 26.45
CA ARG A 916 22.72 -1.37 27.39
C ARG A 916 23.49 -2.53 26.74
N TYR A 917 23.06 -2.99 25.56
CA TYR A 917 23.62 -4.15 24.86
C TYR A 917 23.97 -3.83 23.41
N SER A 918 25.06 -4.38 22.88
CA SER A 918 25.27 -4.43 21.43
C SER A 918 24.33 -5.48 20.82
N ILE A 919 23.77 -5.22 19.63
CA ILE A 919 22.74 -6.11 19.06
C ILE A 919 23.01 -6.50 17.60
N GLY A 920 22.42 -7.61 17.18
CA GLY A 920 22.29 -8.03 15.79
C GLY A 920 21.10 -8.97 15.58
N LEU A 921 20.78 -9.26 14.33
CA LEU A 921 19.75 -10.20 13.89
C LEU A 921 20.41 -11.39 13.19
N MET A 922 20.01 -12.60 13.53
CA MET A 922 20.41 -13.84 12.86
C MET A 922 19.19 -14.50 12.20
N PRO A 923 19.32 -15.10 10.99
CA PRO A 923 18.26 -15.91 10.40
C PRO A 923 17.96 -17.14 11.26
N SER A 924 19.03 -17.86 11.57
CA SER A 924 19.14 -19.00 12.48
C SER A 924 20.62 -19.11 12.91
N LEU A 925 20.93 -19.96 13.88
CA LEU A 925 22.32 -20.29 14.23
C LEU A 925 22.96 -21.24 13.20
N SER A 926 22.18 -22.17 12.63
CA SER A 926 22.60 -23.15 11.62
C SER A 926 23.13 -22.50 10.32
N LEU A 927 22.42 -21.50 9.80
CA LEU A 927 22.75 -20.80 8.55
C LEU A 927 23.77 -19.67 8.73
N THR A 928 24.20 -19.40 9.96
CA THR A 928 25.12 -18.30 10.30
C THR A 928 26.52 -18.83 10.61
N ASP A 929 27.53 -18.38 9.87
CA ASP A 929 28.94 -18.62 10.25
C ASP A 929 29.30 -17.79 11.49
N ALA A 930 29.02 -18.41 12.64
CA ALA A 930 29.18 -17.87 13.99
C ALA A 930 30.65 -17.65 14.41
N LEU A 931 31.64 -17.91 13.55
CA LEU A 931 33.05 -17.75 13.90
C LEU A 931 33.44 -16.26 13.96
N TYR A 932 33.99 -15.85 15.12
CA TYR A 932 34.60 -14.53 15.28
C TYR A 932 35.70 -14.31 14.23
N SER A 933 35.80 -13.08 13.72
CA SER A 933 36.96 -12.63 12.96
C SER A 933 37.21 -11.14 13.15
N ASP A 934 38.43 -10.82 13.54
CA ASP A 934 38.90 -9.44 13.68
C ASP A 934 39.08 -8.81 12.30
N ILE A 935 38.32 -7.75 12.03
CA ILE A 935 38.34 -7.04 10.73
C ILE A 935 39.06 -5.69 10.80
N ARG A 936 39.75 -5.36 11.90
CA ARG A 936 40.34 -4.01 12.10
C ARG A 936 41.51 -3.70 11.16
N ASP A 937 42.18 -4.72 10.66
CA ASP A 937 43.36 -4.64 9.78
C ASP A 937 43.09 -5.23 8.36
N VAL A 938 41.83 -5.29 7.90
CA VAL A 938 41.48 -5.77 6.54
C VAL A 938 41.01 -4.63 5.63
N ASP A 939 41.36 -4.68 4.34
CA ASP A 939 41.01 -3.60 3.40
C ASP A 939 39.51 -3.53 3.06
N VAL A 940 39.04 -2.33 2.74
CA VAL A 940 37.68 -2.07 2.23
C VAL A 940 37.66 -1.87 0.71
N LEU A 941 36.66 -2.44 0.04
CA LEU A 941 36.27 -2.08 -1.32
C LEU A 941 34.97 -1.28 -1.26
N ALA A 942 35.06 0.03 -1.45
CA ALA A 942 33.93 0.95 -1.32
C ALA A 942 33.44 1.40 -2.71
N MET A 943 32.27 0.97 -3.14
CA MET A 943 31.74 1.23 -4.49
C MET A 943 30.36 1.86 -4.41
N GLY A 944 29.97 2.70 -5.37
CA GLY A 944 28.65 3.32 -5.35
C GLY A 944 28.30 4.15 -6.58
N ALA A 945 27.07 4.68 -6.60
CA ALA A 945 26.59 5.59 -7.61
C ALA A 945 25.86 6.79 -6.98
N ASP A 946 26.14 7.99 -7.49
CA ASP A 946 25.43 9.22 -7.09
C ASP A 946 24.32 9.59 -8.09
N GLN A 947 24.31 8.97 -9.26
CA GLN A 947 23.43 9.24 -10.40
C GLN A 947 22.80 7.94 -10.92
N PHE A 948 21.51 8.01 -11.26
CA PHE A 948 20.72 6.90 -11.79
C PHE A 948 19.81 7.41 -12.91
N GLN A 949 19.27 6.51 -13.73
CA GLN A 949 18.28 6.87 -14.77
C GLN A 949 16.86 6.91 -14.21
N ASP A 950 16.48 5.90 -13.44
CA ASP A 950 15.09 5.68 -12.98
C ASP A 950 14.93 5.79 -11.44
N LEU A 951 15.93 6.35 -10.73
CA LEU A 951 15.97 6.42 -9.26
C LEU A 951 16.53 7.77 -8.78
N THR A 952 16.21 8.15 -7.55
CA THR A 952 16.65 9.41 -6.93
C THR A 952 18.18 9.48 -6.81
N PRO A 953 18.85 10.58 -7.22
CA PRO A 953 20.28 10.78 -7.00
C PRO A 953 20.68 10.71 -5.52
N LEU A 954 21.91 10.26 -5.25
CA LEU A 954 22.51 10.14 -3.91
C LEU A 954 23.80 10.99 -3.82
N PRO A 955 23.69 12.33 -3.82
CA PRO A 955 24.82 13.25 -3.97
C PRO A 955 25.90 13.17 -2.87
N ALA A 956 25.63 12.59 -1.70
CA ALA A 956 26.63 12.39 -0.65
C ALA A 956 27.53 11.17 -0.89
N VAL A 957 27.15 10.22 -1.76
CA VAL A 957 27.94 9.00 -2.07
C VAL A 957 29.41 9.27 -2.42
N PRO A 958 29.77 10.25 -3.26
CA PRO A 958 31.18 10.54 -3.55
C PRO A 958 31.96 11.01 -2.32
N THR A 959 31.28 11.62 -1.35
CA THR A 959 31.85 12.04 -0.06
C THR A 959 31.94 10.88 0.92
N GLU A 960 30.93 10.00 0.97
CA GLU A 960 30.93 8.76 1.75
C GLU A 960 32.08 7.83 1.33
N LEU A 961 32.16 7.49 0.04
CA LEU A 961 33.22 6.64 -0.52
C LEU A 961 34.62 7.21 -0.29
N ARG A 962 34.77 8.54 -0.37
CA ARG A 962 36.05 9.22 -0.11
C ARG A 962 36.41 9.17 1.37
N ALA A 963 35.47 9.46 2.27
CA ALA A 963 35.67 9.41 3.70
C ALA A 963 36.02 7.99 4.18
N ILE A 964 35.31 6.98 3.68
CA ILE A 964 35.56 5.57 4.04
C ILE A 964 36.91 5.09 3.51
N ALA A 965 37.18 5.16 2.20
CA ALA A 965 38.35 4.51 1.62
C ALA A 965 39.68 5.26 1.82
N ASN A 966 39.65 6.60 2.01
CA ASN A 966 40.86 7.42 2.10
C ASN A 966 41.10 8.07 3.47
N ASP A 967 40.04 8.53 4.15
CA ASP A 967 40.18 9.31 5.39
C ASP A 967 40.07 8.43 6.66
N LEU A 968 39.19 7.43 6.65
CA LEU A 968 38.84 6.62 7.82
C LEU A 968 39.39 5.20 7.78
N TRP A 969 39.39 4.52 6.63
CA TRP A 969 39.82 3.14 6.46
C TRP A 969 41.03 3.02 5.50
N GLN A 970 41.43 1.79 5.15
CA GLN A 970 42.39 1.52 4.08
C GLN A 970 41.70 0.70 2.99
N GLY A 971 41.81 1.10 1.73
CA GLY A 971 41.06 0.45 0.67
C GLY A 971 41.14 1.11 -0.71
N GLU A 972 40.24 0.69 -1.59
CA GLU A 972 40.00 1.32 -2.90
C GLU A 972 38.53 1.76 -3.01
N SER A 973 38.27 2.80 -3.82
CA SER A 973 36.89 3.21 -4.13
C SER A 973 36.60 3.47 -5.61
N PHE A 974 35.35 3.20 -6.00
CA PHE A 974 34.87 3.24 -7.38
C PHE A 974 33.48 3.88 -7.46
N LEU A 975 33.30 4.85 -8.35
CA LEU A 975 32.07 5.63 -8.49
C LEU A 975 31.47 5.46 -9.89
N ASN A 976 30.14 5.47 -9.99
CA ASN A 976 29.36 5.54 -11.24
C ASN A 976 29.86 4.54 -12.29
N GLN A 977 30.45 5.00 -13.40
CA GLN A 977 30.86 4.14 -14.52
C GLN A 977 31.86 3.03 -14.14
N GLU A 978 32.54 3.15 -12.99
CA GLU A 978 33.43 2.11 -12.47
C GLU A 978 32.73 1.15 -11.47
N PHE A 979 31.57 1.54 -10.93
CA PHE A 979 30.73 0.73 -10.05
C PHE A 979 29.87 -0.28 -10.82
N THR A 980 30.55 -1.31 -11.34
CA THR A 980 29.93 -2.43 -12.05
C THR A 980 30.30 -3.76 -11.41
N VAL A 981 29.43 -4.76 -11.57
CA VAL A 981 29.66 -6.14 -11.06
C VAL A 981 30.99 -6.69 -11.56
N SER A 982 31.34 -6.40 -12.83
CA SER A 982 32.61 -6.80 -13.44
C SER A 982 33.84 -6.20 -12.75
N THR A 983 33.73 -4.99 -12.18
CA THR A 983 34.80 -4.33 -11.42
C THR A 983 34.91 -4.91 -10.01
N LEU A 984 33.78 -5.12 -9.33
CA LEU A 984 33.74 -5.73 -7.99
C LEU A 984 34.45 -7.09 -7.98
N ILE A 985 34.06 -7.99 -8.89
CA ILE A 985 34.64 -9.33 -9.00
C ILE A 985 36.12 -9.25 -9.38
N ARG A 986 36.48 -8.45 -10.39
CA ARG A 986 37.87 -8.27 -10.85
C ARG A 986 38.79 -7.75 -9.75
N LYS A 987 38.33 -6.80 -8.92
CA LYS A 987 39.12 -6.22 -7.82
C LYS A 987 39.30 -7.21 -6.68
N ARG A 988 38.25 -7.93 -6.27
CA ARG A 988 38.35 -8.96 -5.22
C ARG A 988 39.16 -10.20 -5.63
N GLN A 989 39.31 -10.46 -6.92
CA GLN A 989 40.24 -11.46 -7.45
C GLN A 989 41.71 -10.99 -7.49
N GLN A 990 41.96 -9.67 -7.39
CA GLN A 990 43.31 -9.09 -7.33
C GLN A 990 43.80 -8.92 -5.87
N GLN A 991 42.92 -8.54 -4.95
CA GLN A 991 43.23 -8.31 -3.54
C GLN A 991 42.04 -8.76 -2.65
N PRO A 992 42.29 -9.46 -1.53
CA PRO A 992 41.22 -9.92 -0.64
C PRO A 992 40.69 -8.78 0.26
N PHE A 993 39.79 -7.98 -0.28
CA PHE A 993 39.03 -7.00 0.50
C PHE A 993 38.09 -7.72 1.48
N GLY A 994 38.35 -7.55 2.79
CA GLY A 994 37.58 -8.19 3.85
C GLY A 994 36.28 -7.46 4.17
N ILE A 995 36.17 -6.18 3.80
CA ILE A 995 34.94 -5.38 3.87
C ILE A 995 34.54 -4.97 2.45
N VAL A 996 33.27 -5.10 2.10
CA VAL A 996 32.69 -4.53 0.88
C VAL A 996 31.59 -3.56 1.26
N HIS A 997 31.62 -2.36 0.72
CA HIS A 997 30.65 -1.31 1.00
C HIS A 997 30.03 -0.82 -0.30
N LEU A 998 28.71 -0.92 -0.42
CA LEU A 998 27.93 -0.52 -1.58
C LEU A 998 27.03 0.67 -1.22
N ALA A 999 27.38 1.82 -1.76
CA ALA A 999 26.68 3.09 -1.57
C ALA A 999 25.76 3.35 -2.77
N THR A 1000 24.57 2.76 -2.72
CA THR A 1000 23.60 2.70 -3.82
C THR A 1000 22.23 2.26 -3.30
N HIS A 1001 21.19 2.44 -4.12
CA HIS A 1001 19.86 1.90 -3.86
C HIS A 1001 19.85 0.36 -3.85
N GLY A 1002 19.23 -0.20 -2.81
CA GLY A 1002 18.82 -1.60 -2.79
C GLY A 1002 17.41 -1.75 -2.24
N GLU A 1003 16.52 -2.39 -3.01
CA GLU A 1003 15.11 -2.57 -2.67
C GLU A 1003 14.81 -4.03 -2.34
N PHE A 1004 14.29 -4.30 -1.13
CA PHE A 1004 13.74 -5.60 -0.76
C PHE A 1004 12.21 -5.54 -0.85
N LYS A 1005 11.64 -6.21 -1.86
CA LYS A 1005 10.21 -6.20 -2.20
C LYS A 1005 9.50 -7.48 -1.73
N PRO A 1006 8.18 -7.43 -1.50
CA PRO A 1006 7.37 -8.62 -1.24
C PRO A 1006 7.44 -9.66 -2.36
N GLY A 1007 7.07 -10.91 -2.05
CA GLY A 1007 7.11 -12.02 -3.00
C GLY A 1007 8.45 -12.74 -3.03
N VAL A 1008 8.76 -13.28 -4.22
CA VAL A 1008 10.00 -14.05 -4.46
C VAL A 1008 11.25 -13.15 -4.40
N PRO A 1009 12.42 -13.68 -4.01
CA PRO A 1009 13.68 -12.91 -3.96
C PRO A 1009 14.02 -12.15 -5.25
N ALA A 1010 13.61 -12.66 -6.42
CA ALA A 1010 13.84 -12.01 -7.71
C ALA A 1010 13.17 -10.62 -7.87
N ASN A 1011 12.18 -10.28 -7.03
CA ASN A 1011 11.58 -8.95 -6.97
C ASN A 1011 12.50 -7.91 -6.28
N SER A 1012 13.49 -8.39 -5.53
CA SER A 1012 14.42 -7.58 -4.74
C SER A 1012 15.77 -7.44 -5.46
N PHE A 1013 16.38 -6.25 -5.44
CA PHE A 1013 17.61 -5.98 -6.18
C PHE A 1013 18.54 -4.96 -5.52
N ILE A 1014 19.83 -5.01 -5.88
CA ILE A 1014 20.82 -3.96 -5.67
C ILE A 1014 21.13 -3.29 -7.02
N GLN A 1015 21.05 -1.96 -7.08
CA GLN A 1015 21.37 -1.19 -8.28
C GLN A 1015 22.89 -0.99 -8.40
N PHE A 1016 23.51 -1.57 -9.42
CA PHE A 1016 24.84 -1.19 -9.91
C PHE A 1016 24.68 -0.14 -11.02
N TRP A 1017 25.77 0.49 -11.48
CA TRP A 1017 25.69 1.52 -12.53
C TRP A 1017 25.14 1.00 -13.87
N ASP A 1018 25.50 -0.23 -14.24
CA ASP A 1018 25.19 -0.83 -15.54
C ASP A 1018 24.10 -1.92 -15.48
N SER A 1019 23.62 -2.26 -14.28
CA SER A 1019 22.84 -3.46 -14.03
C SER A 1019 22.07 -3.42 -12.71
N ARG A 1020 20.98 -4.18 -12.60
CA ARG A 1020 20.34 -4.55 -11.33
C ARG A 1020 20.70 -5.99 -11.02
N VAL A 1021 21.21 -6.26 -9.81
CA VAL A 1021 21.54 -7.61 -9.34
C VAL A 1021 20.43 -8.08 -8.42
N GLY A 1022 19.68 -9.11 -8.81
CA GLY A 1022 18.61 -9.68 -7.99
C GLY A 1022 19.12 -10.33 -6.71
N LEU A 1023 18.26 -10.50 -5.71
CA LEU A 1023 18.66 -11.14 -4.43
C LEU A 1023 19.15 -12.58 -4.60
N ASN A 1024 18.55 -13.34 -5.53
CA ASN A 1024 19.03 -14.67 -5.93
C ASN A 1024 20.43 -14.64 -6.58
N ASP A 1025 20.81 -13.51 -7.17
CA ASP A 1025 22.05 -13.35 -7.93
C ASP A 1025 23.21 -12.79 -7.08
N LEU A 1026 23.00 -12.48 -5.79
CA LEU A 1026 24.08 -12.01 -4.93
C LEU A 1026 25.23 -13.03 -4.80
N ARG A 1027 24.96 -14.34 -4.90
CA ARG A 1027 26.00 -15.37 -4.97
C ARG A 1027 26.90 -15.22 -6.21
N GLN A 1028 26.41 -14.61 -7.30
CA GLN A 1028 27.19 -14.32 -8.50
C GLN A 1028 28.24 -13.21 -8.26
N LEU A 1029 28.09 -12.38 -7.22
CA LEU A 1029 29.11 -11.40 -6.79
C LEU A 1029 30.35 -12.07 -6.15
N GLN A 1030 30.30 -13.39 -5.91
CA GLN A 1030 31.39 -14.21 -5.37
C GLN A 1030 31.94 -13.69 -4.03
N LEU A 1031 31.11 -13.09 -3.17
CA LEU A 1031 31.56 -12.44 -1.93
C LEU A 1031 32.12 -13.44 -0.90
N ASN A 1032 31.81 -14.73 -1.05
CA ASN A 1032 32.40 -15.82 -0.27
C ASN A 1032 33.85 -16.19 -0.67
N ASN A 1033 34.37 -15.72 -1.81
CA ASN A 1033 35.69 -16.09 -2.32
C ASN A 1033 36.43 -14.89 -2.97
N PRO A 1034 37.47 -14.31 -2.33
CA PRO A 1034 37.88 -14.52 -0.94
C PRO A 1034 36.81 -14.00 0.05
N PRO A 1035 36.63 -14.62 1.23
CA PRO A 1035 35.44 -14.42 2.07
C PRO A 1035 35.36 -13.03 2.70
N VAL A 1036 34.34 -12.27 2.29
CA VAL A 1036 33.98 -10.98 2.87
C VAL A 1036 33.39 -11.17 4.26
N GLN A 1037 33.99 -10.50 5.23
CA GLN A 1037 33.63 -10.58 6.65
C GLN A 1037 32.51 -9.60 7.03
N LEU A 1038 32.37 -8.51 6.26
CA LEU A 1038 31.31 -7.51 6.39
C LEU A 1038 30.93 -6.94 5.03
N LEU A 1039 29.67 -7.14 4.63
CA LEU A 1039 29.02 -6.34 3.58
C LEU A 1039 28.32 -5.15 4.24
N VAL A 1040 28.41 -3.96 3.64
CA VAL A 1040 27.66 -2.77 4.06
C VAL A 1040 26.85 -2.27 2.87
N LEU A 1041 25.54 -2.09 3.04
CA LEU A 1041 24.66 -1.45 2.06
C LEU A 1041 24.12 -0.15 2.68
N SER A 1042 24.53 1.01 2.17
CA SER A 1042 24.29 2.30 2.86
C SER A 1042 22.91 2.93 2.58
N ALA A 1043 22.29 2.64 1.43
CA ALA A 1043 20.99 3.17 1.03
C ALA A 1043 19.97 2.07 0.64
N CYS A 1044 19.72 1.13 1.56
CA CYS A 1044 18.69 0.10 1.38
C CYS A 1044 17.31 0.51 1.91
N ARG A 1045 16.26 -0.09 1.32
CA ARG A 1045 14.86 -0.03 1.78
C ARG A 1045 14.27 -1.43 1.77
N THR A 1046 13.68 -1.84 2.90
CA THR A 1046 12.85 -3.04 3.01
C THR A 1046 11.37 -2.66 2.95
N ALA A 1047 10.53 -3.53 2.39
CA ALA A 1047 9.08 -3.43 2.53
C ALA A 1047 8.67 -3.84 3.95
N LEU A 1048 8.72 -2.84 4.85
CA LEU A 1048 8.39 -2.97 6.27
C LEU A 1048 6.98 -3.55 6.49
N GLY A 1049 6.88 -4.55 7.36
CA GLY A 1049 5.61 -5.20 7.70
C GLY A 1049 5.16 -6.32 6.73
N ASP A 1050 5.93 -6.63 5.68
CA ASP A 1050 5.70 -7.79 4.81
C ASP A 1050 6.59 -8.98 5.23
N GLU A 1051 5.98 -10.13 5.51
CA GLU A 1051 6.69 -11.32 6.02
C GLU A 1051 7.68 -11.93 5.01
N GLN A 1052 7.51 -11.68 3.70
CA GLN A 1052 8.37 -12.23 2.64
C GLN A 1052 9.54 -11.31 2.30
N ALA A 1053 9.32 -10.00 2.26
CA ALA A 1053 10.40 -9.00 2.20
C ALA A 1053 11.30 -9.07 3.45
N GLU A 1054 10.72 -9.38 4.62
CA GLU A 1054 11.46 -9.71 5.84
C GLU A 1054 12.38 -10.93 5.68
N LEU A 1055 11.93 -12.01 5.03
CA LEU A 1055 12.77 -13.16 4.72
C LEU A 1055 13.91 -12.79 3.76
N GLY A 1056 13.62 -11.98 2.73
CA GLY A 1056 14.64 -11.48 1.81
C GLY A 1056 15.71 -10.59 2.47
N PHE A 1057 15.29 -9.71 3.38
CA PHE A 1057 16.19 -8.85 4.14
C PHE A 1057 17.01 -9.62 5.19
N ALA A 1058 16.37 -10.45 6.02
CA ALA A 1058 17.09 -11.25 7.02
C ALA A 1058 17.99 -12.32 6.36
N GLY A 1059 17.58 -12.88 5.23
CA GLY A 1059 18.39 -13.81 4.44
C GLY A 1059 19.59 -13.18 3.72
N LEU A 1060 19.75 -11.85 3.74
CA LEU A 1060 20.75 -11.11 2.97
C LEU A 1060 22.18 -11.63 3.15
N ALA A 1061 22.64 -11.85 4.38
CA ALA A 1061 24.01 -12.31 4.62
C ALA A 1061 24.24 -13.71 4.02
N VAL A 1062 23.24 -14.59 4.15
CA VAL A 1062 23.25 -15.97 3.62
C VAL A 1062 23.21 -15.99 2.09
N GLN A 1063 22.45 -15.10 1.44
CA GLN A 1063 22.45 -15.01 -0.03
C GLN A 1063 23.67 -14.29 -0.61
N ALA A 1064 24.19 -13.28 0.07
CA ALA A 1064 25.46 -12.67 -0.31
C ALA A 1064 26.64 -13.63 -0.11
N GLY A 1065 26.51 -14.63 0.76
CA GLY A 1065 27.62 -15.54 1.13
C GLY A 1065 28.68 -14.84 1.98
N VAL A 1066 28.24 -13.93 2.85
CA VAL A 1066 29.09 -13.12 3.74
C VAL A 1066 28.74 -13.42 5.20
N ARG A 1067 29.70 -13.22 6.11
CA ARG A 1067 29.45 -13.50 7.54
C ARG A 1067 28.51 -12.51 8.22
N THR A 1068 28.51 -11.26 7.74
CA THR A 1068 27.71 -10.16 8.28
C THR A 1068 27.30 -9.24 7.15
N ALA A 1069 26.04 -8.82 7.12
CA ALA A 1069 25.59 -7.66 6.34
C ALA A 1069 25.09 -6.56 7.28
N LEU A 1070 25.55 -5.33 7.09
CA LEU A 1070 24.98 -4.12 7.69
C LEU A 1070 24.10 -3.46 6.64
N ALA A 1071 22.79 -3.35 6.91
CA ALA A 1071 21.83 -2.78 5.99
C ALA A 1071 20.75 -1.97 6.73
N SER A 1072 20.10 -1.05 6.01
CA SER A 1072 18.99 -0.24 6.51
C SER A 1072 17.63 -0.89 6.26
N LEU A 1073 16.81 -0.93 7.31
CA LEU A 1073 15.40 -1.34 7.31
C LEU A 1073 14.52 -0.42 6.45
N TRP A 1074 14.82 0.88 6.46
CA TRP A 1074 14.11 1.91 5.69
C TRP A 1074 15.08 2.95 5.11
N TYR A 1075 14.60 3.70 4.12
CA TYR A 1075 15.38 4.76 3.50
C TYR A 1075 15.64 5.92 4.49
N VAL A 1076 16.84 5.95 5.07
CA VAL A 1076 17.42 7.12 5.78
C VAL A 1076 17.73 8.22 4.76
N SER A 1077 17.84 9.48 5.18
CA SER A 1077 18.29 10.54 4.29
C SER A 1077 19.81 10.48 4.06
N ASP A 1078 20.26 10.89 2.89
CA ASP A 1078 21.63 10.74 2.37
C ASP A 1078 22.69 11.35 3.31
N GLU A 1079 22.39 12.54 3.86
CA GLU A 1079 23.21 13.21 4.88
C GLU A 1079 23.22 12.49 6.25
N GLY A 1080 22.15 11.76 6.57
CA GLY A 1080 22.04 10.92 7.75
C GLY A 1080 22.86 9.64 7.60
N THR A 1081 22.80 9.00 6.44
CA THR A 1081 23.61 7.84 6.06
C THR A 1081 25.10 8.18 6.07
N LEU A 1082 25.52 9.30 5.44
CA LEU A 1082 26.90 9.79 5.49
C LEU A 1082 27.37 9.98 6.94
N GLY A 1083 26.53 10.57 7.79
CA GLY A 1083 26.81 10.74 9.23
C GLY A 1083 26.99 9.42 9.97
N PHE A 1084 26.09 8.47 9.72
CA PHE A 1084 26.10 7.14 10.32
C PHE A 1084 27.34 6.34 9.91
N MET A 1085 27.62 6.23 8.61
CA MET A 1085 28.70 5.38 8.09
C MET A 1085 30.09 5.95 8.39
N THR A 1086 30.25 7.28 8.35
CA THR A 1086 31.45 7.98 8.84
C THR A 1086 31.78 7.57 10.28
N GLU A 1087 30.79 7.63 11.16
CA GLU A 1087 30.96 7.29 12.57
C GLU A 1087 31.15 5.77 12.77
N PHE A 1088 30.44 4.93 12.02
CA PHE A 1088 30.57 3.48 12.06
C PHE A 1088 31.99 3.00 11.74
N TYR A 1089 32.58 3.40 10.61
CA TYR A 1089 33.96 3.04 10.28
C TYR A 1089 34.96 3.58 11.31
N ARG A 1090 34.70 4.76 11.89
CA ARG A 1090 35.54 5.34 12.95
C ARG A 1090 35.48 4.52 14.25
N GLN A 1091 34.31 4.00 14.63
CA GLN A 1091 34.15 3.14 15.79
C GLN A 1091 34.70 1.73 15.55
N LEU A 1092 34.54 1.20 14.33
CA LEU A 1092 34.95 -0.15 13.91
C LEU A 1092 36.44 -0.43 14.11
N ARG A 1093 37.31 0.59 13.98
CA ARG A 1093 38.75 0.50 14.32
C ARG A 1093 39.05 0.11 15.77
N THR A 1094 38.09 0.29 16.70
CA THR A 1094 38.31 0.20 18.15
C THR A 1094 37.30 -0.66 18.90
N ALA A 1095 36.24 -1.11 18.23
CA ALA A 1095 35.34 -2.12 18.78
C ALA A 1095 36.02 -3.50 18.75
N PRO A 1096 35.76 -4.39 19.72
CA PRO A 1096 36.23 -5.78 19.69
C PRO A 1096 35.40 -6.66 18.73
N ILE A 1097 34.15 -6.27 18.44
CA ILE A 1097 33.19 -6.96 17.56
C ILE A 1097 32.43 -5.95 16.69
N LYS A 1098 31.90 -6.41 15.54
CA LYS A 1098 31.13 -5.57 14.60
C LYS A 1098 29.91 -4.89 15.26
N ALA A 1099 29.08 -5.63 16.00
CA ALA A 1099 27.88 -5.07 16.63
C ALA A 1099 28.15 -4.01 17.72
N GLU A 1100 29.33 -4.03 18.34
CA GLU A 1100 29.75 -3.01 19.31
C GLU A 1100 30.19 -1.72 18.60
N ALA A 1101 30.67 -1.78 17.35
CA ALA A 1101 30.88 -0.59 16.53
C ALA A 1101 29.54 0.06 16.12
N LEU A 1102 28.56 -0.77 15.73
CA LEU A 1102 27.18 -0.34 15.46
C LEU A 1102 26.57 0.35 16.69
N ARG A 1103 26.60 -0.31 17.86
CA ARG A 1103 26.14 0.28 19.12
C ARG A 1103 26.80 1.62 19.42
N ARG A 1104 28.13 1.72 19.32
CA ARG A 1104 28.83 2.99 19.61
C ARG A 1104 28.45 4.11 18.64
N THR A 1105 28.12 3.77 17.41
CA THR A 1105 27.58 4.71 16.40
C THR A 1105 26.20 5.20 16.80
N GLN A 1106 25.31 4.28 17.15
CA GLN A 1106 23.95 4.58 17.60
C GLN A 1106 23.97 5.41 18.88
N MET A 1107 24.79 5.08 19.88
CA MET A 1107 24.98 5.90 21.09
C MET A 1107 25.54 7.30 20.79
N ALA A 1108 26.52 7.43 19.89
CA ALA A 1108 27.05 8.74 19.47
C ALA A 1108 25.98 9.61 18.79
N MET A 1109 25.05 9.01 18.06
CA MET A 1109 23.92 9.71 17.45
C MET A 1109 22.84 10.07 18.48
N ILE A 1110 22.45 9.15 19.37
CA ILE A 1110 21.54 9.40 20.51
C ILE A 1110 22.04 10.56 21.38
N GLN A 1111 23.35 10.61 21.67
CA GLN A 1111 23.99 11.64 22.49
C GLN A 1111 24.22 12.96 21.74
N GLY A 1112 23.91 13.03 20.44
CA GLY A 1112 24.15 14.21 19.61
C GLY A 1112 25.63 14.53 19.36
N GLU A 1113 26.54 13.57 19.54
CA GLU A 1113 27.94 13.73 19.11
C GLU A 1113 28.03 13.94 17.59
N ILE A 1114 27.09 13.37 16.83
CA ILE A 1114 27.00 13.51 15.36
C ILE A 1114 25.85 14.44 14.99
N ARG A 1115 26.17 15.55 14.30
CA ARG A 1115 25.22 16.60 13.93
C ARG A 1115 25.64 17.32 12.65
N LEU A 1116 24.68 17.86 11.92
CA LEU A 1116 24.92 18.71 10.76
C LEU A 1116 24.89 20.16 11.24
N GLN A 1117 25.91 20.94 10.89
CA GLN A 1117 26.01 22.35 11.29
C GLN A 1117 26.85 23.17 10.31
N GLY A 1118 26.25 24.21 9.74
CA GLY A 1118 26.90 25.17 8.84
C GLY A 1118 27.55 24.49 7.63
N GLY A 1119 26.75 23.77 6.84
CA GLY A 1119 27.18 23.09 5.60
C GLY A 1119 28.04 21.83 5.79
N ALA A 1120 28.31 21.41 7.02
CA ALA A 1120 29.18 20.26 7.29
C ALA A 1120 28.58 19.29 8.32
N LEU A 1121 28.87 18.01 8.13
CA LEU A 1121 28.78 16.98 9.16
C LEU A 1121 29.88 17.23 10.20
N ARG A 1122 29.51 17.33 11.48
CA ARG A 1122 30.43 17.58 12.60
C ARG A 1122 30.29 16.50 13.68
N SER A 1123 31.43 15.95 14.09
CA SER A 1123 31.55 15.11 15.28
C SER A 1123 32.00 15.94 16.48
N ALA A 1124 31.50 15.62 17.67
CA ALA A 1124 31.99 16.18 18.95
C ALA A 1124 33.50 15.97 19.17
N ARG A 1125 34.11 15.01 18.44
CA ARG A 1125 35.55 14.68 18.50
C ARG A 1125 36.41 15.52 17.55
N GLY A 1126 35.81 16.50 16.87
CA GLY A 1126 36.50 17.49 16.02
C GLY A 1126 36.55 17.16 14.54
N THR A 1127 36.07 15.99 14.11
CA THR A 1127 35.91 15.66 12.68
C THR A 1127 34.89 16.60 12.04
N VAL A 1128 35.25 17.16 10.89
CA VAL A 1128 34.37 17.98 10.04
C VAL A 1128 34.45 17.41 8.62
N ILE A 1129 33.31 17.07 8.03
CA ILE A 1129 33.18 16.68 6.63
C ILE A 1129 32.20 17.68 5.99
N GLU A 1130 32.72 18.53 5.12
CA GLU A 1130 31.91 19.45 4.31
C GLU A 1130 30.97 18.65 3.41
N LEU A 1131 29.69 19.03 3.36
CA LEU A 1131 28.69 18.37 2.52
C LEU A 1131 28.83 18.80 1.04
N PRO A 1132 28.37 17.98 0.08
CA PRO A 1132 28.24 18.42 -1.31
C PRO A 1132 27.33 19.65 -1.42
N PRO A 1133 27.60 20.61 -2.32
CA PRO A 1133 26.72 21.79 -2.52
C PRO A 1133 25.25 21.48 -2.86
N GLN A 1134 24.96 20.25 -3.27
CA GLN A 1134 23.62 19.73 -3.57
C GLN A 1134 22.85 19.28 -2.32
N VAL A 1135 23.50 19.17 -1.16
CA VAL A 1135 22.93 18.63 0.09
C VAL A 1135 22.66 19.76 1.08
N ASP A 1136 21.56 20.48 0.86
CA ASP A 1136 21.09 21.49 1.83
C ASP A 1136 20.32 20.82 2.99
N ALA A 1137 21.07 20.44 4.02
CA ALA A 1137 20.52 19.76 5.18
C ALA A 1137 20.07 20.71 6.32
N GLY A 1138 20.52 21.97 6.33
CA GLY A 1138 20.43 22.86 7.49
C GLY A 1138 21.17 22.37 8.75
N ASP A 1139 21.07 23.14 9.84
CA ASP A 1139 21.58 22.75 11.16
C ASP A 1139 20.61 21.76 11.83
N ARG A 1140 21.03 20.51 12.09
CA ARG A 1140 20.19 19.47 12.72
C ARG A 1140 20.98 18.44 13.55
N THR A 1141 20.35 17.92 14.60
CA THR A 1141 20.85 16.80 15.42
C THR A 1141 20.26 15.47 14.94
N LEU A 1142 21.08 14.44 14.75
CA LEU A 1142 20.65 13.13 14.23
C LEU A 1142 20.21 12.16 15.35
N THR A 1143 19.57 12.70 16.38
CA THR A 1143 19.26 12.01 17.65
C THR A 1143 17.99 11.13 17.61
N HIS A 1144 17.07 11.39 16.68
CA HIS A 1144 15.83 10.62 16.55
C HIS A 1144 16.09 9.19 16.03
N PRO A 1145 15.39 8.14 16.53
CA PRO A 1145 15.61 6.74 16.12
C PRO A 1145 15.55 6.51 14.61
N TYR A 1146 14.80 7.33 13.87
CA TYR A 1146 14.77 7.36 12.41
C TYR A 1146 16.17 7.27 11.75
N PHE A 1147 17.16 7.97 12.30
CA PHE A 1147 18.50 8.07 11.72
C PHE A 1147 19.45 6.92 12.11
N TRP A 1148 19.23 6.28 13.27
CA TRP A 1148 20.20 5.35 13.86
C TRP A 1148 19.64 3.95 14.13
N ALA A 1149 18.34 3.80 14.38
CA ALA A 1149 17.68 2.51 14.56
C ALA A 1149 17.33 1.82 13.22
N ALA A 1150 17.48 2.54 12.11
CA ALA A 1150 17.29 2.01 10.76
C ALA A 1150 18.29 0.90 10.41
N PHE A 1151 19.54 1.04 10.86
CA PHE A 1151 20.62 0.14 10.50
C PHE A 1151 20.74 -1.02 11.50
N THR A 1152 20.78 -2.25 10.98
CA THR A 1152 20.95 -3.47 11.77
C THR A 1152 21.99 -4.40 11.13
N MET A 1153 22.61 -5.23 11.95
CA MET A 1153 23.50 -6.30 11.47
C MET A 1153 22.73 -7.59 11.31
N ILE A 1154 22.96 -8.24 10.16
CA ILE A 1154 22.33 -9.48 9.73
C ILE A 1154 23.42 -10.56 9.65
N GLY A 1155 23.19 -11.72 10.27
CA GLY A 1155 24.19 -12.78 10.41
C GLY A 1155 25.04 -12.61 11.67
N SER A 1156 26.34 -12.92 11.58
CA SER A 1156 27.24 -12.95 12.74
C SER A 1156 27.56 -11.53 13.26
N PRO A 1157 27.19 -11.15 14.49
CA PRO A 1157 27.47 -9.81 15.03
C PRO A 1157 28.91 -9.65 15.55
N TRP A 1158 29.72 -10.71 15.50
CA TRP A 1158 31.03 -10.82 16.15
C TRP A 1158 32.18 -10.46 15.20
#